data_AF-A0A7C1DH10-F1
#
_entry.id   AF-A0A7C1DH10-F1
#
_cell.length_a   1.000
_cell.length_b   1.000
_cell.length_c   1.000
_cell.angle_alpha   90.00
_cell.angle_beta   90.00
_cell.angle_gamma   90.00
#
_symmetry.space_group_name_H-M   'P 1'
#
loop_
_entity.id
_entity.type
_entity.pdbx_description
1 polymer ?
#
loop_
_entity_poly.entity_id
_entity_poly.type
_entity_poly.pdbx_seq_one_letter_code
_entity_poly.pdbx_strand_id
1 'polypeptide(L)'
;MKFVADLHIHSHFSIATSGQLRPEYLDHWGRIKGVRVIGTGDFTHPGWLAELKESLEPAEPGLYRLKASLKLNTGWTIPETSENSVRFLLSAEISNIYKKSGKVRKVHNVLLAPDFVTAEKIQSRLSALNFNITSDGRPILGLDSRDLLELALDASPDVFLIPAHVWTPWFSALGARSGFDSIEDCYGDLSGHISAVETGLSSDPPMNWLVSGLDRYTLVSNSDAHSPEKLGREANLFDTEFSYAAITQAVRSGDPDRFLGTVEFFPQEGKYHHDGHRKCGVSWAPEETARHDGLCPVCGRPVVEGVLGRVLRLADRTDPDERPNRHSFRSTIPLAEILSEIHGVGAKSKQIVREYAALLDKLGPELYILLDTTPENLRRAGGELLQEAVLRMREGRVHITAGFDGEYGVIRAFAPGEIRRLSQASLFQESSEEKKRPCPDEGEAVSVPGGRKAEPVPPAAAPDGPGRSETLAEILDRMNPGQRNAVLHYTGPAMILAGPGTGKTRVLTARIARLVREGVAPTEILALTFTQKAAREMAERVFRLIPDLAHHNRPAIHTFHALGHAVLREQAHLLGRTDRFTVADEADRRSLLSGLGYPNPEIKALSRRIAETKQHPDGPADPGDEAFGTFLGQYEGLLRKHDLFDLDDLVSKPVRLFRSHPGVLHAIRDRFRWILVDEYQDVNSAQYRLIRLLMPVPESNLFVIGDPDQAIYGFRGADASHIRRFQEDYPDARVYRLPLSYRCTETILSASRRVLGGGSLKSETLKGLNRGLRIRIRHEATDKSEAEFIARRIEEKMGGLRFFSMDSAVATGYETA
;
A
#
# COMPACT_ATOMS: atom_id res chain seq x y z
N MET A 1 -30.90 5.00 -21.97
CA MET A 1 -30.15 4.20 -22.98
C MET A 1 -29.64 2.96 -22.26
N LYS A 2 -29.79 1.76 -22.83
CA LYS A 2 -29.31 0.53 -22.20
C LYS A 2 -27.80 0.33 -22.36
N PHE A 3 -27.11 0.00 -21.28
CA PHE A 3 -25.69 -0.33 -21.30
C PHE A 3 -25.24 -1.15 -20.10
N VAL A 4 -24.09 -1.82 -20.26
CA VAL A 4 -23.41 -2.57 -19.20
C VAL A 4 -22.26 -1.74 -18.64
N ALA A 5 -22.13 -1.71 -17.31
CA ALA A 5 -21.03 -1.04 -16.63
C ALA A 5 -20.36 -1.92 -15.57
N ASP A 6 -19.03 -1.89 -15.54
CA ASP A 6 -18.18 -2.57 -14.57
C ASP A 6 -17.34 -1.52 -13.84
N LEU A 7 -17.68 -1.22 -12.59
CA LEU A 7 -17.19 -0.05 -11.87
C LEU A 7 -15.99 -0.32 -10.97
N HIS A 8 -15.63 -1.59 -10.77
CA HIS A 8 -14.55 -2.02 -9.90
C HIS A 8 -13.57 -2.95 -10.64
N ILE A 9 -12.40 -2.40 -10.95
CA ILE A 9 -11.26 -3.11 -11.52
C ILE A 9 -9.97 -2.58 -10.89
N HIS A 10 -8.84 -3.18 -11.26
CA HIS A 10 -7.51 -2.70 -10.91
C HIS A 10 -6.66 -2.29 -12.12
N SER A 11 -5.60 -1.55 -11.85
CA SER A 11 -4.56 -1.14 -12.79
C SER A 11 -3.32 -2.05 -12.72
N HIS A 12 -2.38 -1.83 -13.63
CA HIS A 12 -1.05 -2.46 -13.58
C HIS A 12 -0.17 -2.03 -12.39
N PHE A 13 -0.59 -1.02 -11.62
CA PHE A 13 0.08 -0.63 -10.37
C PHE A 13 -0.35 -1.46 -9.16
N SER A 14 -1.45 -2.22 -9.26
CA SER A 14 -1.90 -3.10 -8.18
C SER A 14 -1.07 -4.38 -8.09
N ILE A 15 -0.93 -4.93 -6.89
CA ILE A 15 -0.23 -6.22 -6.71
C ILE A 15 -1.03 -7.36 -7.35
N ALA A 16 -0.32 -8.32 -7.95
CA ALA A 16 -0.87 -9.54 -8.55
C ALA A 16 -1.87 -9.29 -9.70
N THR A 17 -1.74 -8.15 -10.38
CA THR A 17 -2.50 -7.82 -11.59
C THR A 17 -1.64 -7.97 -12.85
N SER A 18 -2.32 -8.09 -13.99
CA SER A 18 -1.66 -8.11 -15.30
C SER A 18 -1.03 -6.75 -15.62
N GLY A 19 0.19 -6.75 -16.18
CA GLY A 19 0.81 -5.54 -16.75
C GLY A 19 0.03 -4.93 -17.92
N GLN A 20 -0.98 -5.65 -18.44
CA GLN A 20 -1.89 -5.17 -19.48
C GLN A 20 -3.12 -4.42 -18.93
N LEU A 21 -3.29 -4.28 -17.60
CA LEU A 21 -4.35 -3.42 -17.05
C LEU A 21 -3.99 -1.93 -17.22
N ARG A 22 -4.07 -1.50 -18.48
CA ARG A 22 -3.78 -0.16 -18.98
C ARG A 22 -4.99 0.33 -19.80
N PRO A 23 -5.19 1.65 -19.97
CA PRO A 23 -6.40 2.18 -20.59
C PRO A 23 -6.64 1.65 -22.01
N GLU A 24 -5.57 1.37 -22.77
CA GLU A 24 -5.63 0.89 -24.15
C GLU A 24 -6.19 -0.54 -24.25
N TYR A 25 -5.76 -1.41 -23.34
CA TYR A 25 -6.23 -2.79 -23.27
C TYR A 25 -7.63 -2.87 -22.64
N LEU A 26 -7.94 -2.02 -21.67
CA LEU A 26 -9.27 -1.95 -21.05
C LEU A 26 -10.32 -1.50 -22.07
N ASP A 27 -10.02 -0.48 -22.88
CA ASP A 27 -10.88 -0.06 -23.99
C ASP A 27 -11.07 -1.19 -25.02
N HIS A 28 -9.99 -1.90 -25.37
CA HIS A 28 -10.05 -3.03 -26.29
C HIS A 28 -10.93 -4.18 -25.76
N TRP A 29 -10.71 -4.60 -24.52
CA TRP A 29 -11.49 -5.67 -23.90
C TRP A 29 -12.92 -5.25 -23.54
N GLY A 30 -13.15 -3.97 -23.23
CA GLY A 30 -14.49 -3.40 -23.07
C GLY A 30 -15.35 -3.62 -24.31
N ARG A 31 -14.79 -3.38 -25.50
CA ARG A 31 -15.45 -3.65 -26.79
C ARG A 31 -15.72 -5.14 -27.03
N ILE A 32 -14.78 -6.01 -26.67
CA ILE A 32 -14.92 -7.47 -26.76
C ILE A 32 -16.03 -7.99 -25.85
N LYS A 33 -16.04 -7.54 -24.60
CA LYS A 33 -17.00 -7.99 -23.59
C LYS A 33 -18.37 -7.36 -23.78
N GLY A 34 -18.44 -6.14 -24.32
CA GLY A 34 -19.66 -5.35 -24.41
C GLY A 34 -19.90 -4.48 -23.17
N VAL A 35 -18.83 -4.22 -22.40
CA VAL A 35 -18.86 -3.32 -21.24
C VAL A 35 -18.61 -1.91 -21.74
N ARG A 36 -19.62 -1.05 -21.63
CA ARG A 36 -19.58 0.31 -22.21
C ARG A 36 -19.11 1.37 -21.23
N VAL A 37 -19.21 1.13 -19.92
CA VAL A 37 -18.62 2.00 -18.90
C VAL A 37 -17.73 1.16 -18.00
N ILE A 38 -16.47 1.56 -17.88
CA ILE A 38 -15.44 0.88 -17.10
C ILE A 38 -14.95 1.83 -16.01
N GLY A 39 -14.98 1.40 -14.76
CA GLY A 39 -14.28 2.09 -13.67
C GLY A 39 -12.77 2.08 -13.95
N THR A 40 -12.04 3.17 -13.73
CA THR A 40 -10.61 3.18 -14.05
C THR A 40 -9.78 2.29 -13.14
N GLY A 41 -10.26 2.00 -11.93
CA GLY A 41 -9.46 1.44 -10.85
C GLY A 41 -8.39 2.41 -10.36
N ASP A 42 -7.94 2.21 -9.13
CA ASP A 42 -6.69 2.71 -8.55
C ASP A 42 -6.37 4.23 -8.71
N PHE A 43 -7.36 5.12 -8.92
CA PHE A 43 -7.08 6.56 -9.17
C PHE A 43 -6.31 7.23 -8.02
N THR A 44 -6.31 6.64 -6.83
CA THR A 44 -5.53 7.14 -5.68
C THR A 44 -4.03 7.07 -5.90
N HIS A 45 -3.55 6.17 -6.77
CA HIS A 45 -2.13 6.03 -7.06
C HIS A 45 -1.63 7.16 -7.98
N PRO A 46 -0.64 7.97 -7.58
CA PRO A 46 -0.19 9.13 -8.37
C PRO A 46 0.31 8.80 -9.77
N GLY A 47 1.05 7.70 -9.94
CA GLY A 47 1.52 7.23 -11.25
C GLY A 47 0.36 6.89 -12.19
N TRP A 48 -0.57 6.06 -11.76
CA TRP A 48 -1.77 5.72 -12.51
C TRP A 48 -2.65 6.93 -12.84
N LEU A 49 -2.88 7.84 -11.88
CA LEU A 49 -3.66 9.05 -12.14
C LEU A 49 -3.04 9.93 -13.23
N ALA A 50 -1.72 10.02 -13.27
CA ALA A 50 -1.00 10.71 -14.33
C ALA A 50 -1.16 10.01 -15.69
N GLU A 51 -1.04 8.67 -15.74
CA GLU A 51 -1.29 7.90 -16.97
C GLU A 51 -2.74 8.07 -17.46
N LEU A 52 -3.73 8.05 -16.57
CA LEU A 52 -5.12 8.30 -16.93
C LEU A 52 -5.32 9.68 -17.55
N LYS A 53 -4.70 10.73 -17.00
CA LYS A 53 -4.77 12.09 -17.56
C LYS A 53 -4.08 12.21 -18.91
N GLU A 54 -3.02 11.45 -19.13
CA GLU A 54 -2.31 11.41 -20.41
C GLU A 54 -3.11 10.64 -21.46
N SER A 55 -3.76 9.54 -21.09
CA SER A 55 -4.42 8.64 -22.04
C SER A 55 -5.89 8.99 -22.31
N LEU A 56 -6.59 9.62 -21.37
CA LEU A 56 -8.02 9.89 -21.45
C LEU A 56 -8.34 11.35 -21.83
N GLU A 57 -9.49 11.55 -22.44
CA GLU A 57 -10.08 12.86 -22.73
C GLU A 57 -11.57 12.90 -22.32
N PRO A 58 -12.13 14.06 -21.96
CA PRO A 58 -13.55 14.19 -21.63
C PRO A 58 -14.46 13.74 -22.78
N ALA A 59 -15.55 13.04 -22.47
CA ALA A 59 -16.53 12.58 -23.46
C ALA A 59 -17.96 13.07 -23.12
N GLU A 60 -18.49 12.64 -21.97
CA GLU A 60 -19.77 13.08 -21.42
C GLU A 60 -19.56 13.58 -19.97
N PRO A 61 -20.54 14.26 -19.34
CA PRO A 61 -20.35 14.78 -17.98
C PRO A 61 -19.92 13.70 -16.97
N GLY A 62 -18.69 13.84 -16.46
CA GLY A 62 -18.05 12.90 -15.53
C GLY A 62 -17.59 11.57 -16.14
N LEU A 63 -17.62 11.44 -17.48
CA LEU A 63 -17.14 10.28 -18.21
C LEU A 63 -16.03 10.67 -19.21
N TYR A 64 -15.11 9.75 -19.40
CA TYR A 64 -13.92 9.95 -20.24
C TYR A 64 -13.85 8.89 -21.34
N ARG A 65 -13.13 9.16 -22.42
CA ARG A 65 -12.80 8.17 -23.46
C ARG A 65 -11.31 8.12 -23.70
N LEU A 66 -10.83 6.99 -24.19
CA LEU A 66 -9.44 6.84 -24.62
C LEU A 66 -9.17 7.70 -25.86
N LYS A 67 -8.04 8.43 -25.85
CA LYS A 67 -7.59 9.20 -27.01
C LYS A 67 -7.44 8.29 -28.23
N ALA A 68 -7.92 8.75 -29.38
CA ALA A 68 -7.95 7.96 -30.61
C ALA A 68 -6.56 7.43 -31.02
N SER A 69 -5.49 8.17 -30.74
CA SER A 69 -4.10 7.78 -31.04
C SER A 69 -3.57 6.60 -30.24
N LEU A 70 -4.20 6.26 -29.12
CA LEU A 70 -3.78 5.19 -28.20
C LEU A 70 -4.60 3.90 -28.37
N LYS A 71 -5.62 3.91 -29.25
CA LYS A 71 -6.46 2.74 -29.48
C LYS A 71 -5.66 1.60 -30.11
N LEU A 72 -5.75 0.42 -29.52
CA LEU A 72 -5.11 -0.77 -30.06
C LEU A 72 -5.78 -1.17 -31.38
N ASN A 73 -4.96 -1.32 -32.42
CA ASN A 73 -5.36 -1.95 -33.68
C ASN A 73 -4.99 -3.44 -33.63
N THR A 74 -5.85 -4.22 -33.00
CA THR A 74 -5.70 -5.68 -32.91
C THR A 74 -6.43 -6.35 -34.06
N GLY A 75 -5.91 -7.47 -34.58
CA GLY A 75 -6.57 -8.26 -35.64
C GLY A 75 -7.92 -8.91 -35.26
N TRP A 76 -8.47 -8.60 -34.07
CA TRP A 76 -9.83 -8.94 -33.65
C TRP A 76 -10.76 -7.79 -34.02
N THR A 77 -11.64 -8.05 -34.97
CA THR A 77 -12.45 -7.03 -35.64
C THR A 77 -13.79 -6.87 -34.93
N ILE A 78 -13.83 -6.10 -33.84
CA ILE A 78 -15.09 -5.47 -33.43
C ILE A 78 -14.99 -4.01 -33.84
N PRO A 79 -15.58 -3.63 -35.00
CA PRO A 79 -15.55 -2.26 -35.50
C PRO A 79 -16.14 -1.33 -34.46
N GLU A 80 -15.47 -0.22 -34.18
CA GLU A 80 -16.02 0.77 -33.26
C GLU A 80 -17.22 1.48 -33.88
N THR A 81 -18.37 1.35 -33.23
CA THR A 81 -19.62 2.05 -33.52
C THR A 81 -19.99 2.91 -32.32
N SER A 82 -20.93 3.84 -32.51
CA SER A 82 -21.50 4.60 -31.38
C SER A 82 -22.07 3.69 -30.28
N GLU A 83 -22.55 2.50 -30.68
CA GLU A 83 -23.21 1.52 -29.81
C GLU A 83 -22.24 0.66 -28.99
N ASN A 84 -20.95 0.57 -29.36
CA ASN A 84 -19.95 -0.21 -28.62
C ASN A 84 -18.75 0.61 -28.11
N SER A 85 -18.78 1.94 -28.29
CA SER A 85 -17.73 2.82 -27.75
C SER A 85 -17.71 2.76 -26.21
N VAL A 86 -16.49 2.68 -25.66
CA VAL A 86 -16.24 2.54 -24.22
C VAL A 86 -16.06 3.91 -23.58
N ARG A 87 -16.51 4.05 -22.33
CA ARG A 87 -16.26 5.18 -21.46
C ARG A 87 -15.61 4.74 -20.16
N PHE A 88 -14.83 5.63 -19.60
CA PHE A 88 -14.16 5.47 -18.32
C PHE A 88 -14.79 6.39 -17.27
N LEU A 89 -15.00 5.84 -16.09
CA LEU A 89 -15.43 6.55 -14.89
C LEU A 89 -14.34 6.41 -13.84
N LEU A 90 -13.97 7.47 -13.12
CA LEU A 90 -12.88 7.39 -12.15
C LEU A 90 -13.30 6.55 -10.94
N SER A 91 -12.65 5.41 -10.74
CA SER A 91 -12.84 4.56 -9.57
C SER A 91 -11.54 4.15 -8.88
N ALA A 92 -11.58 3.85 -7.59
CA ALA A 92 -10.44 3.34 -6.82
C ALA A 92 -10.92 2.45 -5.67
N GLU A 93 -10.26 1.30 -5.47
CA GLU A 93 -10.44 0.50 -4.26
C GLU A 93 -9.39 0.91 -3.22
N ILE A 94 -9.80 1.03 -1.96
CA ILE A 94 -8.93 1.28 -0.82
C ILE A 94 -9.11 0.15 0.20
N SER A 95 -7.99 -0.40 0.68
CA SER A 95 -8.00 -1.44 1.70
C SER A 95 -7.83 -0.82 3.08
N ASN A 96 -8.87 -0.86 3.91
CA ASN A 96 -8.85 -0.32 5.27
C ASN A 96 -8.57 -1.42 6.28
N ILE A 97 -7.47 -1.32 7.03
CA ILE A 97 -7.09 -2.25 8.10
C ILE A 97 -6.92 -1.48 9.42
N TYR A 98 -7.89 -1.62 10.31
CA TYR A 98 -7.96 -0.82 11.54
C TYR A 98 -8.55 -1.63 12.70
N LYS A 99 -8.51 -1.10 13.92
CA LYS A 99 -9.16 -1.73 15.08
C LYS A 99 -10.46 -1.00 15.40
N LYS A 100 -11.57 -1.74 15.50
CA LYS A 100 -12.88 -1.21 15.93
C LYS A 100 -13.59 -2.28 16.75
N SER A 101 -14.20 -1.86 17.86
CA SER A 101 -14.92 -2.75 18.79
C SER A 101 -14.09 -3.96 19.24
N GLY A 102 -12.80 -3.74 19.55
CA GLY A 102 -11.88 -4.78 20.04
C GLY A 102 -11.37 -5.78 18.99
N LYS A 103 -11.83 -5.70 17.74
CA LYS A 103 -11.41 -6.59 16.64
C LYS A 103 -10.60 -5.83 15.58
N VAL A 104 -9.69 -6.53 14.90
CA VAL A 104 -9.06 -6.01 13.68
C VAL A 104 -10.05 -6.17 12.53
N ARG A 105 -10.42 -5.05 11.92
CA ARG A 105 -11.31 -4.95 10.78
C ARG A 105 -10.49 -4.81 9.51
N LYS A 106 -10.93 -5.49 8.46
CA LYS A 106 -10.35 -5.43 7.13
C LYS A 106 -11.51 -5.29 6.17
N VAL A 107 -11.61 -4.12 5.56
CA VAL A 107 -12.75 -3.76 4.70
C VAL A 107 -12.19 -3.04 3.49
N HIS A 108 -12.59 -3.48 2.31
CA HIS A 108 -12.31 -2.79 1.07
C HIS A 108 -13.49 -1.90 0.67
N ASN A 109 -13.17 -0.75 0.13
CA ASN A 109 -14.14 0.28 -0.23
C ASN A 109 -13.81 0.81 -1.62
N VAL A 110 -14.78 0.77 -2.53
CA VAL A 110 -14.68 1.37 -3.85
C VAL A 110 -15.19 2.80 -3.76
N LEU A 111 -14.36 3.75 -4.20
CA LEU A 111 -14.71 5.14 -4.40
C LEU A 111 -14.94 5.40 -5.87
N LEU A 112 -16.02 6.10 -6.21
CA LEU A 112 -16.29 6.67 -7.52
C LEU A 112 -16.15 8.20 -7.41
N ALA A 113 -15.36 8.81 -8.29
CA ALA A 113 -15.15 10.24 -8.30
C ALA A 113 -15.73 10.87 -9.58
N PRO A 114 -16.40 12.04 -9.48
CA PRO A 114 -17.04 12.69 -10.63
C PRO A 114 -16.04 13.26 -11.64
N ASP A 115 -14.85 13.63 -11.18
CA ASP A 115 -13.82 14.25 -12.01
C ASP A 115 -12.41 14.10 -11.43
N PHE A 116 -11.40 14.38 -12.28
CA PHE A 116 -9.99 14.33 -11.89
C PHE A 116 -9.64 15.29 -10.74
N VAL A 117 -10.34 16.44 -10.65
CA VAL A 117 -10.09 17.43 -9.58
C VAL A 117 -10.45 16.83 -8.22
N THR A 118 -11.57 16.12 -8.14
CA THR A 118 -12.03 15.43 -6.95
C THR A 118 -11.10 14.26 -6.59
N ALA A 119 -10.68 13.46 -7.58
CA ALA A 119 -9.69 12.41 -7.38
C ALA A 119 -8.37 12.95 -6.80
N GLU A 120 -7.87 14.08 -7.31
CA GLU A 120 -6.65 14.73 -6.80
C GLU A 120 -6.82 15.30 -5.39
N LYS A 121 -8.00 15.82 -5.04
CA LYS A 121 -8.30 16.26 -3.66
C LYS A 121 -8.21 15.08 -2.69
N ILE A 122 -8.81 13.94 -3.04
CA ILE A 122 -8.74 12.71 -2.21
C ILE A 122 -7.28 12.28 -2.06
N GLN A 123 -6.52 12.19 -3.17
CA GLN A 123 -5.10 11.85 -3.16
C GLN A 123 -4.27 12.79 -2.26
N SER A 124 -4.52 14.09 -2.36
CA SER A 124 -3.82 15.12 -1.57
C SER A 124 -4.12 14.98 -0.07
N ARG A 125 -5.38 14.71 0.29
CA ARG A 125 -5.80 14.48 1.68
C ARG A 125 -5.17 13.22 2.25
N LEU A 126 -5.19 12.11 1.52
CA LEU A 126 -4.54 10.86 1.93
C LEU A 126 -3.03 11.06 2.13
N SER A 127 -2.37 11.79 1.21
CA SER A 127 -0.94 12.11 1.32
C SER A 127 -0.64 13.01 2.52
N ALA A 128 -1.49 14.01 2.80
CA ALA A 128 -1.32 14.91 3.94
C ALA A 128 -1.41 14.18 5.30
N LEU A 129 -2.14 13.07 5.36
CA LEU A 129 -2.21 12.17 6.51
C LEU A 129 -1.02 11.19 6.59
N ASN A 130 -0.03 11.31 5.69
CA ASN A 130 1.14 10.45 5.55
C ASN A 130 0.80 8.98 5.23
N PHE A 131 -0.33 8.72 4.57
CA PHE A 131 -0.60 7.39 4.04
C PHE A 131 0.25 7.11 2.79
N ASN A 132 0.69 5.87 2.65
CA ASN A 132 1.42 5.43 1.46
C ASN A 132 0.44 5.01 0.37
N ILE A 133 0.36 5.84 -0.67
CA ILE A 133 -0.48 5.64 -1.86
C ILE A 133 0.34 5.40 -3.14
N THR A 134 1.65 5.19 -3.01
CA THR A 134 2.59 5.12 -4.15
C THR A 134 3.17 3.73 -4.39
N SER A 135 2.95 2.77 -3.47
CA SER A 135 3.55 1.43 -3.58
C SER A 135 2.63 0.38 -4.19
N ASP A 136 1.32 0.62 -4.21
CA ASP A 136 0.29 -0.32 -4.66
C ASP A 136 -0.87 0.51 -5.22
N GLY A 137 -1.49 0.04 -6.31
CA GLY A 137 -2.69 0.64 -6.91
C GLY A 137 -3.87 0.67 -5.93
N ARG A 138 -3.98 -0.37 -5.08
CA ARG A 138 -4.87 -0.39 -3.92
C ARG A 138 -4.08 -0.08 -2.65
N PRO A 139 -4.09 1.16 -2.15
CA PRO A 139 -3.39 1.49 -0.92
C PRO A 139 -4.02 0.79 0.30
N ILE A 140 -3.16 0.33 1.21
CA ILE A 140 -3.57 -0.25 2.50
C ILE A 140 -3.43 0.83 3.58
N LEU A 141 -4.56 1.23 4.15
CA LEU A 141 -4.66 2.35 5.08
C LEU A 141 -5.04 1.86 6.48
N GLY A 142 -4.35 2.40 7.48
CA GLY A 142 -4.72 2.28 8.90
C GLY A 142 -5.89 3.17 9.31
N LEU A 143 -6.84 3.41 8.40
CA LEU A 143 -7.94 4.37 8.52
C LEU A 143 -9.27 3.63 8.67
N ASP A 144 -10.16 4.08 9.56
CA ASP A 144 -11.52 3.55 9.69
C ASP A 144 -12.31 3.78 8.39
N SER A 145 -13.19 2.84 8.01
CA SER A 145 -14.04 2.97 6.82
C SER A 145 -14.99 4.17 6.91
N ARG A 146 -15.48 4.50 8.12
CA ARG A 146 -16.25 5.71 8.39
C ARG A 146 -15.44 6.98 8.10
N ASP A 147 -14.19 7.02 8.54
CA ASP A 147 -13.32 8.20 8.37
C ASP A 147 -12.84 8.34 6.91
N LEU A 148 -12.70 7.22 6.19
CA LEU A 148 -12.49 7.27 4.74
C LEU A 148 -13.68 7.90 4.02
N LEU A 149 -14.90 7.54 4.40
CA LEU A 149 -16.13 8.12 3.83
C LEU A 149 -16.23 9.62 4.12
N GLU A 150 -15.94 10.05 5.34
CA GLU A 150 -15.88 11.48 5.71
C GLU A 150 -14.87 12.24 4.84
N LEU A 151 -13.64 11.71 4.73
CA LEU A 151 -12.57 12.29 3.90
C LEU A 151 -13.00 12.42 2.44
N ALA A 152 -13.69 11.41 1.92
CA ALA A 152 -14.18 11.39 0.54
C ALA A 152 -15.29 12.44 0.32
N LEU A 153 -16.26 12.53 1.22
CA LEU A 153 -17.35 13.52 1.17
C LEU A 153 -16.84 14.96 1.33
N ASP A 154 -15.81 15.18 2.14
CA ASP A 154 -15.11 16.46 2.28
C ASP A 154 -14.44 16.92 0.99
N ALA A 155 -14.01 15.98 0.14
CA ALA A 155 -13.42 16.30 -1.17
C ALA A 155 -14.48 16.75 -2.18
N SER A 156 -15.63 16.07 -2.20
CA SER A 156 -16.85 16.45 -2.92
C SER A 156 -18.05 15.64 -2.39
N PRO A 157 -19.23 16.27 -2.23
CA PRO A 157 -20.46 15.56 -1.84
C PRO A 157 -20.94 14.56 -2.90
N ASP A 158 -20.45 14.68 -4.14
CA ASP A 158 -20.81 13.81 -5.26
C ASP A 158 -19.97 12.53 -5.33
N VAL A 159 -18.99 12.34 -4.44
CA VAL A 159 -18.26 11.07 -4.33
C VAL A 159 -19.20 9.97 -3.88
N PHE A 160 -19.13 8.81 -4.54
CA PHE A 160 -19.94 7.65 -4.22
C PHE A 160 -19.05 6.54 -3.64
N LEU A 161 -19.38 6.05 -2.45
CA LEU A 161 -18.65 4.96 -1.80
C LEU A 161 -19.50 3.70 -1.81
N ILE A 162 -18.88 2.58 -2.21
CA ILE A 162 -19.48 1.25 -2.23
C ILE A 162 -18.60 0.34 -1.37
N PRO A 163 -19.13 -0.30 -0.32
CA PRO A 163 -18.43 -1.40 0.35
C PRO A 163 -18.19 -2.52 -0.67
N ALA A 164 -16.92 -2.83 -0.93
CA ALA A 164 -16.53 -3.78 -1.97
C ALA A 164 -16.83 -5.23 -1.53
N HIS A 165 -17.18 -6.08 -2.50
CA HIS A 165 -17.37 -7.53 -2.37
C HIS A 165 -17.76 -8.00 -0.95
N VAL A 166 -18.95 -7.59 -0.52
CA VAL A 166 -19.38 -7.44 0.87
C VAL A 166 -19.34 -8.73 1.71
N TRP A 167 -19.32 -9.89 1.06
CA TRP A 167 -19.31 -11.21 1.70
C TRP A 167 -18.01 -12.00 1.58
N THR A 168 -17.00 -11.52 0.84
CA THR A 168 -15.73 -12.26 0.75
C THR A 168 -15.21 -12.53 2.16
N PRO A 169 -14.73 -13.73 2.52
CA PRO A 169 -14.50 -14.09 3.92
C PRO A 169 -13.57 -13.14 4.69
N TRP A 170 -12.72 -12.42 3.96
CA TRP A 170 -11.74 -11.46 4.42
C TRP A 170 -11.85 -10.19 3.59
N PHE A 171 -11.44 -9.04 4.14
CA PHE A 171 -11.41 -7.76 3.42
C PHE A 171 -12.77 -7.21 2.98
N SER A 172 -13.86 -7.68 3.57
CA SER A 172 -15.21 -7.21 3.30
C SER A 172 -15.93 -6.72 4.55
N ALA A 173 -17.02 -5.97 4.36
CA ALA A 173 -17.79 -5.43 5.46
C ALA A 173 -18.58 -6.49 6.23
N LEU A 174 -19.04 -7.58 5.61
CA LEU A 174 -19.87 -8.63 6.26
C LEU A 174 -19.21 -10.02 6.29
N GLY A 175 -17.98 -10.14 5.80
CA GLY A 175 -17.24 -11.40 5.76
C GLY A 175 -17.08 -12.08 7.13
N ALA A 176 -17.03 -13.41 7.12
CA ALA A 176 -17.12 -14.26 8.30
C ALA A 176 -16.04 -14.03 9.37
N ARG A 177 -14.93 -13.37 9.01
CA ARG A 177 -13.73 -13.31 9.84
C ARG A 177 -13.40 -11.90 10.33
N SER A 178 -13.28 -10.94 9.41
CA SER A 178 -12.94 -9.54 9.73
C SER A 178 -14.14 -8.60 9.65
N GLY A 179 -15.27 -9.07 9.12
CA GLY A 179 -16.48 -8.29 8.87
C GLY A 179 -17.31 -8.02 10.11
N PHE A 180 -18.17 -7.02 9.99
CA PHE A 180 -19.23 -6.63 10.91
C PHE A 180 -20.48 -7.48 10.68
N ASP A 181 -21.47 -7.33 11.56
CA ASP A 181 -22.77 -7.99 11.40
C ASP A 181 -23.80 -7.06 10.72
N SER A 182 -23.45 -5.78 10.49
CA SER A 182 -24.24 -4.81 9.73
C SER A 182 -23.35 -3.77 9.03
N ILE A 183 -23.86 -3.10 7.99
CA ILE A 183 -23.17 -1.99 7.33
C ILE A 183 -23.11 -0.77 8.25
N GLU A 184 -24.15 -0.57 9.06
CA GLU A 184 -24.26 0.46 10.08
C GLU A 184 -23.12 0.39 11.11
N ASP A 185 -22.74 -0.82 11.55
CA ASP A 185 -21.60 -0.98 12.47
C ASP A 185 -20.25 -0.60 11.82
N CYS A 186 -20.13 -0.77 10.50
CA CYS A 186 -18.93 -0.42 9.75
C CYS A 186 -18.79 1.11 9.62
N TYR A 187 -19.85 1.79 9.17
CA TYR A 187 -19.83 3.22 8.80
C TYR A 187 -20.39 4.17 9.85
N GLY A 188 -21.00 3.67 10.92
CA GLY A 188 -21.51 4.46 12.04
C GLY A 188 -22.53 5.52 11.62
N ASP A 189 -22.29 6.75 12.07
CA ASP A 189 -23.09 7.94 11.80
C ASP A 189 -23.21 8.27 10.31
N LEU A 190 -22.24 7.86 9.49
CA LEU A 190 -22.24 8.10 8.05
C LEU A 190 -22.86 6.95 7.24
N SER A 191 -23.39 5.91 7.87
CA SER A 191 -24.03 4.80 7.17
C SER A 191 -25.21 5.22 6.27
N GLY A 192 -25.86 6.35 6.57
CA GLY A 192 -26.90 6.95 5.73
C GLY A 192 -26.42 7.47 4.37
N HIS A 193 -25.10 7.64 4.19
CA HIS A 193 -24.49 8.01 2.91
C HIS A 193 -24.16 6.80 2.02
N ILE A 194 -24.24 5.59 2.56
CA ILE A 194 -24.10 4.34 1.79
C ILE A 194 -25.45 3.99 1.18
N SER A 195 -25.51 3.89 -0.15
CA SER A 195 -26.74 3.56 -0.88
C SER A 195 -26.63 2.27 -1.70
N ALA A 196 -25.45 1.68 -1.78
CA ALA A 196 -25.21 0.42 -2.47
C ALA A 196 -24.16 -0.42 -1.76
N VAL A 197 -24.22 -1.74 -1.99
CA VAL A 197 -23.21 -2.70 -1.57
C VAL A 197 -22.85 -3.58 -2.76
N GLU A 198 -21.57 -3.92 -2.88
CA GLU A 198 -21.11 -4.80 -3.95
C GLU A 198 -21.23 -6.26 -3.52
N THR A 199 -21.91 -7.09 -4.31
CA THR A 199 -22.06 -8.54 -4.03
C THR A 199 -20.70 -9.24 -4.03
N GLY A 200 -19.96 -9.06 -5.13
CA GLY A 200 -18.69 -9.71 -5.45
C GLY A 200 -18.83 -11.21 -5.70
N LEU A 201 -17.77 -11.80 -6.25
CA LEU A 201 -17.68 -13.19 -6.76
C LEU A 201 -18.07 -14.33 -5.79
N SER A 202 -18.33 -14.02 -4.52
CA SER A 202 -18.65 -14.99 -3.47
C SER A 202 -20.12 -15.03 -3.09
N SER A 203 -20.93 -14.10 -3.60
CA SER A 203 -22.37 -14.06 -3.33
C SER A 203 -23.13 -13.54 -4.54
N ASP A 204 -24.41 -13.87 -4.65
CA ASP A 204 -25.32 -13.35 -5.66
C ASP A 204 -26.51 -12.62 -5.00
N PRO A 205 -27.40 -11.97 -5.77
CA PRO A 205 -28.55 -11.29 -5.22
C PRO A 205 -29.45 -12.19 -4.37
N PRO A 206 -29.83 -13.42 -4.78
CA PRO A 206 -30.60 -14.34 -3.91
C PRO A 206 -29.99 -14.58 -2.54
N MET A 207 -28.67 -14.80 -2.44
CA MET A 207 -27.99 -14.93 -1.14
C MET A 207 -28.14 -13.65 -0.30
N ASN A 208 -27.98 -12.49 -0.92
CA ASN A 208 -28.10 -11.19 -0.24
C ASN A 208 -29.55 -10.86 0.17
N TRP A 209 -30.55 -11.36 -0.56
CA TRP A 209 -31.97 -11.11 -0.29
C TRP A 209 -32.47 -11.77 1.00
N LEU A 210 -31.76 -12.78 1.48
CA LEU A 210 -32.05 -13.46 2.74
C LEU A 210 -31.80 -12.58 3.99
N VAL A 211 -31.11 -11.44 3.83
CA VAL A 211 -30.71 -10.54 4.93
C VAL A 211 -31.46 -9.21 4.80
N SER A 212 -32.51 -9.00 5.59
CA SER A 212 -33.35 -7.79 5.49
C SER A 212 -32.61 -6.48 5.77
N GLY A 213 -31.51 -6.53 6.54
CA GLY A 213 -30.61 -5.40 6.75
C GLY A 213 -30.00 -4.85 5.45
N LEU A 214 -30.02 -5.64 4.36
CA LEU A 214 -29.53 -5.23 3.05
C LEU A 214 -30.60 -4.63 2.11
N ASP A 215 -31.87 -4.63 2.50
CA ASP A 215 -32.98 -4.21 1.63
C ASP A 215 -32.87 -2.75 1.17
N ARG A 216 -32.33 -1.89 2.03
CA ARG A 216 -32.20 -0.45 1.76
C ARG A 216 -31.09 -0.11 0.75
N TYR A 217 -30.22 -1.07 0.43
CA TYR A 217 -29.09 -0.87 -0.47
C TYR A 217 -29.37 -1.50 -1.83
N THR A 218 -29.01 -0.77 -2.87
CA THR A 218 -28.93 -1.33 -4.22
C THR A 218 -27.77 -2.32 -4.28
N LEU A 219 -28.04 -3.55 -4.72
CA LEU A 219 -26.99 -4.54 -4.94
C LEU A 219 -26.34 -4.25 -6.29
N VAL A 220 -25.04 -3.99 -6.27
CA VAL A 220 -24.22 -3.80 -7.47
C VAL A 220 -23.23 -4.94 -7.59
N SER A 221 -22.79 -5.23 -8.82
CA SER A 221 -21.88 -6.35 -9.10
C SER A 221 -20.82 -5.89 -10.07
N ASN A 222 -19.56 -6.16 -9.74
CA ASN A 222 -18.41 -5.67 -10.49
C ASN A 222 -17.32 -6.73 -10.51
N SER A 223 -16.51 -6.73 -11.57
CA SER A 223 -15.64 -7.86 -11.83
C SER A 223 -14.47 -8.02 -10.87
N ASP A 224 -14.01 -6.95 -10.21
CA ASP A 224 -12.70 -6.93 -9.53
C ASP A 224 -11.60 -7.49 -10.47
N ALA A 225 -11.56 -6.97 -11.70
CA ALA A 225 -10.70 -7.50 -12.75
C ALA A 225 -9.22 -7.29 -12.43
N HIS A 226 -8.49 -8.41 -12.31
CA HIS A 226 -7.04 -8.47 -12.19
C HIS A 226 -6.33 -8.74 -13.53
N SER A 227 -7.09 -8.88 -14.61
CA SER A 227 -6.60 -8.95 -15.98
C SER A 227 -7.70 -8.50 -16.96
N PRO A 228 -7.35 -7.89 -18.11
CA PRO A 228 -8.36 -7.31 -19.01
C PRO A 228 -9.42 -8.31 -19.50
N GLU A 229 -9.06 -9.57 -19.70
CA GLU A 229 -9.98 -10.62 -20.16
C GLU A 229 -11.05 -11.01 -19.13
N LYS A 230 -10.89 -10.63 -17.86
CA LYS A 230 -11.84 -10.86 -16.77
C LYS A 230 -12.89 -9.75 -16.62
N LEU A 231 -12.76 -8.67 -17.38
CA LEU A 231 -13.71 -7.57 -17.37
C LEU A 231 -15.14 -8.07 -17.64
N GLY A 232 -16.11 -7.55 -16.90
CA GLY A 232 -17.53 -7.86 -17.09
C GLY A 232 -17.96 -9.28 -16.71
N ARG A 233 -17.13 -10.06 -16.00
CA ARG A 233 -17.58 -11.33 -15.39
C ARG A 233 -18.65 -11.12 -14.31
N GLU A 234 -18.63 -9.94 -13.70
CA GLU A 234 -19.74 -9.33 -12.98
C GLU A 234 -19.87 -7.89 -13.47
N ALA A 235 -21.09 -7.40 -13.61
CA ALA A 235 -21.37 -6.07 -14.11
C ALA A 235 -22.78 -5.61 -13.73
N ASN A 236 -23.08 -4.35 -14.05
CA ASN A 236 -24.36 -3.71 -13.76
C ASN A 236 -25.08 -3.33 -15.07
N LEU A 237 -26.40 -3.45 -15.08
CA LEU A 237 -27.26 -3.12 -16.21
C LEU A 237 -27.99 -1.81 -15.96
N PHE A 238 -27.76 -0.82 -16.82
CA PHE A 238 -28.36 0.51 -16.71
C PHE A 238 -29.28 0.82 -17.88
N ASP A 239 -30.31 1.63 -17.65
CA ASP A 239 -31.07 2.35 -18.67
C ASP A 239 -31.16 3.84 -18.33
N THR A 240 -30.06 4.56 -18.56
CA THR A 240 -29.93 5.98 -18.20
C THR A 240 -29.27 6.80 -19.30
N GLU A 241 -29.10 8.09 -19.05
CA GLU A 241 -28.14 8.91 -19.80
C GLU A 241 -26.71 8.48 -19.48
N PHE A 242 -25.79 8.68 -20.44
CA PHE A 242 -24.35 8.44 -20.25
C PHE A 242 -23.74 9.61 -19.47
N SER A 243 -23.86 9.59 -18.14
CA SER A 243 -23.16 10.55 -17.28
C SER A 243 -22.89 9.93 -15.89
N TYR A 244 -21.86 10.44 -15.22
CA TYR A 244 -21.55 10.04 -13.84
C TYR A 244 -22.75 10.24 -12.91
N ALA A 245 -23.43 11.39 -13.03
CA ALA A 245 -24.57 11.73 -12.19
C ALA A 245 -25.76 10.78 -12.43
N ALA A 246 -26.05 10.43 -13.69
CA ALA A 246 -27.14 9.51 -14.00
C ALA A 246 -26.87 8.08 -13.50
N ILE A 247 -25.63 7.59 -13.65
CA ILE A 247 -25.21 6.27 -13.14
C ILE A 247 -25.31 6.22 -11.62
N THR A 248 -24.69 7.17 -10.92
CA THR A 248 -24.69 7.19 -9.45
C THR A 248 -26.09 7.44 -8.88
N GLN A 249 -26.93 8.23 -9.53
CA GLN A 249 -28.33 8.43 -9.11
C GLN A 249 -29.18 7.17 -9.32
N ALA A 250 -28.98 6.43 -10.41
CA ALA A 250 -29.67 5.16 -10.62
C ALA A 250 -29.30 4.14 -9.53
N VAL A 251 -28.01 4.03 -9.19
CA VAL A 251 -27.56 3.18 -8.09
C VAL A 251 -28.10 3.68 -6.74
N ARG A 252 -28.07 5.00 -6.48
CA ARG A 252 -28.54 5.58 -5.21
C ARG A 252 -30.03 5.38 -4.97
N SER A 253 -30.84 5.49 -6.02
CA SER A 253 -32.29 5.35 -5.95
C SER A 253 -32.77 3.91 -6.03
N GLY A 254 -32.01 3.02 -6.69
CA GLY A 254 -32.46 1.67 -7.00
C GLY A 254 -33.69 1.66 -7.91
N ASP A 255 -33.91 2.72 -8.70
CA ASP A 255 -35.05 2.83 -9.61
C ASP A 255 -34.99 1.72 -10.68
N PRO A 256 -35.96 0.78 -10.73
CA PRO A 256 -35.92 -0.37 -11.64
C PRO A 256 -35.99 0.03 -13.13
N ASP A 257 -36.47 1.24 -13.44
CA ASP A 257 -36.48 1.75 -14.82
C ASP A 257 -35.10 2.27 -15.26
N ARG A 258 -34.18 2.49 -14.30
CA ARG A 258 -32.84 3.07 -14.53
C ARG A 258 -31.71 2.12 -14.19
N PHE A 259 -31.86 1.34 -13.12
CA PHE A 259 -30.97 0.26 -12.72
C PHE A 259 -31.72 -1.06 -12.95
N LEU A 260 -31.44 -1.70 -14.08
CA LEU A 260 -32.21 -2.86 -14.54
C LEU A 260 -31.86 -4.13 -13.76
N GLY A 261 -30.66 -4.18 -13.16
CA GLY A 261 -30.15 -5.36 -12.49
C GLY A 261 -28.66 -5.57 -12.65
N THR A 262 -28.21 -6.79 -12.37
CA THR A 262 -26.80 -7.18 -12.40
C THR A 262 -26.53 -8.40 -13.28
N VAL A 263 -25.30 -8.49 -13.77
CA VAL A 263 -24.71 -9.70 -14.36
C VAL A 263 -23.84 -10.32 -13.30
N GLU A 264 -24.07 -11.59 -13.00
CA GLU A 264 -23.44 -12.29 -11.90
C GLU A 264 -22.52 -13.41 -12.37
N PHE A 265 -21.46 -13.62 -11.61
CA PHE A 265 -20.71 -14.85 -11.60
C PHE A 265 -21.46 -15.88 -10.72
N PHE A 266 -21.27 -17.18 -10.96
CA PHE A 266 -21.86 -18.19 -10.08
C PHE A 266 -21.04 -18.28 -8.78
N PRO A 267 -21.59 -17.88 -7.61
CA PRO A 267 -20.82 -17.85 -6.36
C PRO A 267 -20.36 -19.24 -5.92
N GLN A 268 -21.01 -20.30 -6.42
CA GLN A 268 -20.67 -21.70 -6.15
C GLN A 268 -19.33 -22.11 -6.76
N GLU A 269 -18.83 -21.42 -7.79
CA GLU A 269 -17.44 -21.62 -8.26
C GLU A 269 -16.42 -21.11 -7.24
N GLY A 270 -16.84 -20.22 -6.34
CA GLY A 270 -16.00 -19.64 -5.31
C GLY A 270 -15.33 -20.71 -4.43
N LYS A 271 -14.05 -20.45 -4.12
CA LYS A 271 -13.19 -21.31 -3.28
C LYS A 271 -13.75 -21.67 -1.90
N TYR A 272 -14.65 -20.85 -1.38
CA TYR A 272 -15.17 -20.94 -0.02
C TYR A 272 -16.69 -20.79 -0.01
N HIS A 273 -17.40 -21.36 -1.00
CA HIS A 273 -18.85 -21.23 -1.05
C HIS A 273 -19.52 -22.08 0.04
N HIS A 274 -19.30 -23.40 -0.02
CA HIS A 274 -19.75 -24.35 0.99
C HIS A 274 -18.78 -24.44 2.18
N ASP A 275 -19.31 -24.92 3.30
CA ASP A 275 -18.49 -25.34 4.42
C ASP A 275 -17.70 -26.59 4.02
N GLY A 276 -16.45 -26.71 4.47
CA GLY A 276 -15.72 -27.92 4.11
C GLY A 276 -14.39 -28.16 4.78
N HIS A 277 -13.86 -29.34 4.48
CA HIS A 277 -12.56 -29.81 4.94
C HIS A 277 -11.84 -30.53 3.79
N ARG A 278 -11.01 -29.79 3.06
CA ARG A 278 -10.37 -30.19 1.80
C ARG A 278 -9.68 -31.55 1.89
N LYS A 279 -8.87 -31.75 2.92
CA LYS A 279 -8.07 -32.97 3.10
C LYS A 279 -8.91 -34.24 3.25
N CYS A 280 -10.19 -34.10 3.59
CA CYS A 280 -11.12 -35.22 3.75
C CYS A 280 -12.15 -35.28 2.62
N GLY A 281 -12.13 -34.34 1.66
CA GLY A 281 -13.11 -34.27 0.57
C GLY A 281 -14.52 -33.94 1.04
N VAL A 282 -14.68 -33.31 2.21
CA VAL A 282 -15.98 -32.99 2.79
C VAL A 282 -16.39 -31.59 2.34
N SER A 283 -17.52 -31.50 1.64
CA SER A 283 -18.16 -30.26 1.19
C SER A 283 -19.64 -30.31 1.54
N TRP A 284 -20.10 -29.36 2.35
CA TRP A 284 -21.44 -29.38 2.93
C TRP A 284 -22.15 -28.04 2.77
N ALA A 285 -23.45 -28.13 2.48
CA ALA A 285 -24.34 -27.01 2.72
C ALA A 285 -24.43 -26.74 4.24
N PRO A 286 -24.65 -25.49 4.67
CA PRO A 286 -24.61 -25.14 6.09
C PRO A 286 -25.57 -25.93 7.00
N GLU A 287 -26.71 -26.37 6.47
CA GLU A 287 -27.68 -27.22 7.19
C GLU A 287 -27.07 -28.58 7.55
N GLU A 288 -26.28 -29.15 6.65
CA GLU A 288 -25.60 -30.42 6.86
C GLU A 288 -24.43 -30.27 7.84
N THR A 289 -23.72 -29.14 7.78
CA THR A 289 -22.70 -28.78 8.79
C THR A 289 -23.30 -28.68 10.18
N ALA A 290 -24.48 -28.06 10.31
CA ALA A 290 -25.19 -27.91 11.59
C ALA A 290 -25.61 -29.27 12.18
N ARG A 291 -26.03 -30.23 11.33
CA ARG A 291 -26.36 -31.62 11.76
C ARG A 291 -25.15 -32.38 12.31
N HIS A 292 -23.94 -31.95 11.98
CA HIS A 292 -22.68 -32.58 12.41
C HIS A 292 -21.91 -31.73 13.44
N ASP A 293 -22.58 -30.80 14.11
CA ASP A 293 -22.00 -29.89 15.12
C ASP A 293 -20.76 -29.10 14.61
N GLY A 294 -20.69 -28.85 13.29
CA GLY A 294 -19.54 -28.20 12.67
C GLY A 294 -18.27 -29.04 12.59
N LEU A 295 -18.33 -30.35 12.85
CA LEU A 295 -17.18 -31.26 12.89
C LEU A 295 -17.15 -32.19 11.68
N CYS A 296 -15.98 -32.34 11.07
CA CYS A 296 -15.74 -33.27 9.97
C CYS A 296 -15.92 -34.72 10.45
N PRO A 297 -16.68 -35.57 9.76
CA PRO A 297 -17.01 -36.93 10.22
C PRO A 297 -15.85 -37.89 10.00
N VAL A 298 -14.88 -37.51 9.15
CA VAL A 298 -13.70 -38.31 8.83
C VAL A 298 -12.59 -38.11 9.86
N CYS A 299 -12.37 -36.88 10.34
CA CYS A 299 -11.22 -36.53 11.17
C CYS A 299 -11.55 -35.88 12.52
N GLY A 300 -12.83 -35.55 12.78
CA GLY A 300 -13.30 -34.91 14.01
C GLY A 300 -12.88 -33.45 14.21
N ARG A 301 -12.26 -32.81 13.21
CA ARG A 301 -11.85 -31.39 13.28
C ARG A 301 -12.95 -30.47 12.78
N PRO A 302 -13.01 -29.20 13.25
CA PRO A 302 -13.93 -28.22 12.71
C PRO A 302 -13.78 -28.04 11.20
N VAL A 303 -14.90 -27.95 10.49
CA VAL A 303 -14.91 -27.56 9.07
C VAL A 303 -14.63 -26.06 8.93
N VAL A 304 -14.07 -25.66 7.79
CA VAL A 304 -13.90 -24.25 7.44
C VAL A 304 -15.26 -23.73 6.97
N GLU A 305 -15.78 -22.72 7.67
CA GLU A 305 -17.01 -22.03 7.29
C GLU A 305 -16.87 -21.36 5.92
N GLY A 306 -17.84 -21.63 5.05
CA GLY A 306 -18.04 -21.02 3.76
C GLY A 306 -18.86 -19.73 3.83
N VAL A 307 -18.92 -19.01 2.71
CA VAL A 307 -19.63 -17.75 2.57
C VAL A 307 -21.13 -17.94 2.73
N LEU A 308 -21.68 -19.05 2.20
CA LEU A 308 -23.10 -19.36 2.37
C LEU A 308 -23.46 -19.52 3.86
N GLY A 309 -22.62 -20.19 4.65
CA GLY A 309 -22.80 -20.34 6.10
C GLY A 309 -22.83 -18.99 6.82
N ARG A 310 -21.94 -18.06 6.44
CA ARG A 310 -21.92 -16.69 6.99
C ARG A 310 -23.17 -15.90 6.61
N VAL A 311 -23.63 -15.98 5.37
CA VAL A 311 -24.86 -15.33 4.91
C VAL A 311 -26.04 -15.84 5.72
N LEU A 312 -26.23 -17.16 5.80
CA LEU A 312 -27.34 -17.77 6.53
C LEU A 312 -27.32 -17.47 8.04
N ARG A 313 -26.13 -17.22 8.62
CA ARG A 313 -26.03 -16.77 10.02
C ARG A 313 -26.61 -15.38 10.25
N LEU A 314 -26.49 -14.49 9.26
CA LEU A 314 -27.05 -13.14 9.32
C LEU A 314 -28.44 -13.05 8.69
N ALA A 315 -28.86 -14.09 7.96
CA ALA A 315 -30.17 -14.17 7.34
C ALA A 315 -31.29 -14.19 8.39
N ASP A 316 -32.34 -13.44 8.10
CA ASP A 316 -33.57 -13.39 8.86
C ASP A 316 -34.79 -13.83 8.02
N ARG A 317 -34.55 -14.24 6.77
CA ARG A 317 -35.51 -14.87 5.87
C ARG A 317 -35.06 -16.27 5.49
N THR A 318 -36.04 -17.11 5.17
CA THR A 318 -35.80 -18.44 4.60
C THR A 318 -36.02 -18.48 3.10
N ASP A 319 -36.81 -17.54 2.57
CA ASP A 319 -37.12 -17.44 1.15
C ASP A 319 -36.62 -16.09 0.58
N PRO A 320 -35.69 -16.09 -0.40
CA PRO A 320 -35.25 -14.88 -1.09
C PRO A 320 -36.38 -14.09 -1.76
N ASP A 321 -37.50 -14.74 -2.10
CA ASP A 321 -38.65 -14.11 -2.74
C ASP A 321 -39.40 -13.13 -1.81
N GLU A 322 -39.18 -13.23 -0.50
CA GLU A 322 -39.76 -12.31 0.50
C GLU A 322 -39.19 -10.89 0.45
N ARG A 323 -38.03 -10.67 -0.20
CA ARG A 323 -37.45 -9.32 -0.31
C ARG A 323 -38.36 -8.43 -1.19
N PRO A 324 -38.72 -7.22 -0.72
CA PRO A 324 -39.43 -6.25 -1.56
C PRO A 324 -38.51 -5.60 -2.60
N ASN A 325 -39.09 -5.14 -3.73
CA ASN A 325 -38.41 -4.33 -4.76
C ASN A 325 -37.10 -4.95 -5.29
N ARG A 326 -37.15 -6.24 -5.66
CA ARG A 326 -35.99 -6.97 -6.19
C ARG A 326 -35.62 -6.51 -7.59
N HIS A 327 -34.34 -6.23 -7.80
CA HIS A 327 -33.79 -6.06 -9.14
C HIS A 327 -33.54 -7.41 -9.80
N SER A 328 -33.61 -7.45 -11.12
CA SER A 328 -33.29 -8.66 -11.87
C SER A 328 -31.78 -8.96 -11.80
N PHE A 329 -31.40 -10.22 -11.95
CA PHE A 329 -30.01 -10.60 -12.11
C PHE A 329 -29.88 -11.69 -13.18
N ARG A 330 -28.70 -11.82 -13.78
CA ARG A 330 -28.41 -12.82 -14.80
C ARG A 330 -27.05 -13.45 -14.55
N SER A 331 -27.03 -14.72 -14.16
CA SER A 331 -25.77 -15.46 -13.96
C SER A 331 -25.18 -15.92 -15.29
N THR A 332 -23.85 -15.80 -15.43
CA THR A 332 -23.16 -16.12 -16.68
C THR A 332 -21.98 -17.07 -16.49
N ILE A 333 -21.82 -17.97 -17.45
CA ILE A 333 -20.60 -18.75 -17.69
C ILE A 333 -19.86 -18.04 -18.84
N PRO A 334 -18.56 -17.72 -18.72
CA PRO A 334 -17.82 -17.08 -19.80
C PRO A 334 -17.92 -17.87 -21.10
N LEU A 335 -18.07 -17.18 -22.24
CA LEU A 335 -18.31 -17.85 -23.52
C LEU A 335 -17.18 -18.81 -23.90
N ALA A 336 -15.93 -18.45 -23.58
CA ALA A 336 -14.78 -19.33 -23.80
C ALA A 336 -14.85 -20.63 -22.97
N GLU A 337 -15.45 -20.60 -21.78
CA GLU A 337 -15.64 -21.78 -20.93
C GLU A 337 -16.78 -22.67 -21.47
N ILE A 338 -17.87 -22.07 -21.97
CA ILE A 338 -18.93 -22.83 -22.66
C ILE A 338 -18.35 -23.56 -23.89
N LEU A 339 -17.57 -22.87 -24.71
CA LEU A 339 -16.94 -23.49 -25.89
C LEU A 339 -15.92 -24.57 -25.49
N SER A 340 -15.14 -24.31 -24.44
CA SER A 340 -14.21 -25.27 -23.83
C SER A 340 -14.93 -26.56 -23.41
N GLU A 341 -16.08 -26.42 -22.76
CA GLU A 341 -16.94 -27.54 -22.35
C GLU A 341 -17.45 -28.33 -23.57
N ILE A 342 -18.00 -27.64 -24.58
CA ILE A 342 -18.54 -28.24 -25.80
C ILE A 342 -17.50 -29.08 -26.55
N HIS A 343 -16.28 -28.55 -26.70
CA HIS A 343 -15.21 -29.20 -27.47
C HIS A 343 -14.32 -30.13 -26.64
N GLY A 344 -14.41 -30.08 -25.31
CA GLY A 344 -13.57 -30.88 -24.41
C GLY A 344 -12.09 -30.52 -24.47
N VAL A 345 -11.75 -29.27 -24.81
CA VAL A 345 -10.39 -28.73 -24.88
C VAL A 345 -10.31 -27.46 -24.06
N GLY A 346 -9.14 -27.13 -23.51
CA GLY A 346 -9.03 -25.95 -22.63
C GLY A 346 -9.41 -24.63 -23.31
N ALA A 347 -10.01 -23.72 -22.52
CA ALA A 347 -10.51 -22.40 -22.97
C ALA A 347 -9.46 -21.50 -23.66
N LYS A 348 -8.17 -21.73 -23.38
CA LYS A 348 -7.05 -21.00 -24.01
C LYS A 348 -6.49 -21.68 -25.26
N SER A 349 -7.09 -22.78 -25.73
CA SER A 349 -6.59 -23.49 -26.90
C SER A 349 -6.79 -22.68 -28.19
N LYS A 350 -5.94 -22.91 -29.19
CA LYS A 350 -6.02 -22.20 -30.48
C LYS A 350 -7.38 -22.40 -31.18
N GLN A 351 -8.04 -23.53 -30.94
CA GLN A 351 -9.37 -23.80 -31.47
C GLN A 351 -10.42 -22.87 -30.84
N ILE A 352 -10.51 -22.85 -29.50
CA ILE A 352 -11.46 -22.01 -28.77
C ILE A 352 -11.24 -20.53 -29.08
N VAL A 353 -9.98 -20.08 -29.12
CA VAL A 353 -9.64 -18.69 -29.45
C VAL A 353 -10.13 -18.31 -30.86
N ARG A 354 -10.01 -19.20 -31.86
CA ARG A 354 -10.52 -18.92 -33.22
C ARG A 354 -12.05 -18.89 -33.28
N GLU A 355 -12.70 -19.82 -32.59
CA GLU A 355 -14.16 -19.94 -32.59
C GLU A 355 -14.82 -18.80 -31.82
N TYR A 356 -14.25 -18.43 -30.66
CA TYR A 356 -14.63 -17.25 -29.91
C TYR A 356 -14.53 -15.99 -30.80
N ALA A 357 -13.44 -15.81 -31.56
CA ALA A 357 -13.32 -14.70 -32.52
C ALA A 357 -14.43 -14.70 -33.58
N ALA A 358 -14.70 -15.86 -34.16
CA ALA A 358 -15.71 -16.01 -35.21
C ALA A 358 -17.13 -15.73 -34.71
N LEU A 359 -17.43 -16.03 -33.44
CA LEU A 359 -18.71 -15.70 -32.82
C LEU A 359 -18.84 -14.20 -32.57
N LEU A 360 -17.78 -13.56 -32.07
CA LEU A 360 -17.78 -12.11 -31.86
C LEU A 360 -17.99 -11.34 -33.17
N ASP A 361 -17.34 -11.77 -34.26
CA ASP A 361 -17.48 -11.16 -35.58
C ASP A 361 -18.91 -11.28 -36.14
N LYS A 362 -19.58 -12.41 -35.89
CA LYS A 362 -20.94 -12.68 -36.40
C LYS A 362 -22.06 -12.08 -35.56
N LEU A 363 -21.90 -12.10 -34.23
CA LEU A 363 -22.98 -11.83 -33.28
C LEU A 363 -22.75 -10.57 -32.45
N GLY A 364 -21.52 -10.04 -32.41
CA GLY A 364 -21.15 -8.90 -31.59
C GLY A 364 -20.52 -9.28 -30.25
N PRO A 365 -20.50 -8.36 -29.27
CA PRO A 365 -19.76 -8.55 -28.01
C PRO A 365 -20.25 -9.72 -27.15
N GLU A 366 -19.35 -10.26 -26.32
CA GLU A 366 -19.60 -11.48 -25.53
C GLU A 366 -20.86 -11.42 -24.67
N LEU A 367 -21.06 -10.33 -23.90
CA LEU A 367 -22.23 -10.23 -23.02
C LEU A 367 -23.53 -10.15 -23.82
N TYR A 368 -23.52 -9.56 -25.01
CA TYR A 368 -24.69 -9.57 -25.89
C TYR A 368 -25.00 -10.99 -26.40
N ILE A 369 -23.97 -11.78 -26.74
CA ILE A 369 -24.12 -13.20 -27.10
C ILE A 369 -24.75 -13.97 -25.94
N LEU A 370 -24.20 -13.82 -24.74
CA LEU A 370 -24.63 -14.57 -23.56
C LEU A 370 -26.01 -14.16 -23.06
N LEU A 371 -26.36 -12.86 -23.10
CA LEU A 371 -27.54 -12.33 -22.43
C LEU A 371 -28.74 -12.07 -23.36
N ASP A 372 -28.50 -11.47 -24.53
CA ASP A 372 -29.59 -10.85 -25.32
C ASP A 372 -29.77 -11.45 -26.72
N THR A 373 -28.79 -12.18 -27.25
CA THR A 373 -28.89 -12.78 -28.59
C THR A 373 -30.00 -13.81 -28.67
N THR A 374 -30.75 -13.84 -29.78
CA THR A 374 -31.85 -14.79 -29.98
C THR A 374 -31.34 -16.24 -30.13
N PRO A 375 -32.12 -17.25 -29.71
CA PRO A 375 -31.71 -18.65 -29.82
C PRO A 375 -31.43 -19.09 -31.26
N GLU A 376 -32.17 -18.55 -32.23
CA GLU A 376 -31.97 -18.83 -33.67
C GLU A 376 -30.61 -18.33 -34.17
N ASN A 377 -30.20 -17.12 -33.76
CA ASN A 377 -28.90 -16.55 -34.13
C ASN A 377 -27.75 -17.33 -33.49
N LEU A 378 -27.90 -17.77 -32.23
CA LEU A 378 -26.93 -18.65 -31.57
C LEU A 378 -26.76 -19.96 -32.34
N ARG A 379 -27.87 -20.62 -32.70
CA ARG A 379 -27.86 -21.87 -33.47
C ARG A 379 -27.15 -21.69 -34.82
N ARG A 380 -27.47 -20.62 -35.54
CA ARG A 380 -26.90 -20.35 -36.86
C ARG A 380 -25.40 -20.05 -36.81
N ALA A 381 -24.93 -19.35 -35.78
CA ALA A 381 -23.54 -18.91 -35.69
C ALA A 381 -22.60 -19.95 -35.07
N GLY A 382 -23.07 -20.68 -34.03
CA GLY A 382 -22.24 -21.62 -33.24
C GLY A 382 -22.86 -23.00 -32.98
N GLY A 383 -23.97 -23.34 -33.64
CA GLY A 383 -24.56 -24.69 -33.61
C GLY A 383 -25.53 -24.93 -32.45
N GLU A 384 -26.14 -26.12 -32.44
CA GLU A 384 -27.17 -26.51 -31.46
C GLU A 384 -26.64 -26.62 -30.04
N LEU A 385 -25.42 -27.13 -29.86
CA LEU A 385 -24.82 -27.27 -28.53
C LEU A 385 -24.54 -25.92 -27.88
N LEU A 386 -24.09 -24.91 -28.64
CA LEU A 386 -23.92 -23.55 -28.11
C LEU A 386 -25.25 -22.92 -27.73
N GLN A 387 -26.26 -23.06 -28.59
CA GLN A 387 -27.62 -22.58 -28.31
C GLN A 387 -28.15 -23.19 -27.01
N GLU A 388 -28.09 -24.51 -26.88
CA GLU A 388 -28.60 -25.23 -25.71
C GLU A 388 -27.82 -24.84 -24.44
N ALA A 389 -26.50 -24.72 -24.51
CA ALA A 389 -25.69 -24.31 -23.36
C ALA A 389 -26.06 -22.92 -22.85
N VAL A 390 -26.22 -21.95 -23.75
CA VAL A 390 -26.61 -20.57 -23.40
C VAL A 390 -28.04 -20.52 -22.88
N LEU A 391 -28.98 -21.29 -23.46
CA LEU A 391 -30.36 -21.37 -22.95
C LEU A 391 -30.42 -21.97 -21.55
N ARG A 392 -29.73 -23.08 -21.31
CA ARG A 392 -29.62 -23.69 -19.98
C ARG A 392 -29.06 -22.72 -18.95
N MET A 393 -27.99 -22.00 -19.31
CA MET A 393 -27.42 -20.97 -18.45
C MET A 393 -28.42 -19.85 -18.15
N ARG A 394 -29.10 -19.31 -19.16
CA ARG A 394 -30.12 -18.25 -18.99
C ARG A 394 -31.31 -18.68 -18.12
N GLU A 395 -31.67 -19.95 -18.17
CA GLU A 395 -32.77 -20.55 -17.40
C GLU A 395 -32.32 -21.09 -16.03
N GLY A 396 -31.04 -20.96 -15.67
CA GLY A 396 -30.48 -21.50 -14.42
C GLY A 396 -30.39 -23.04 -14.38
N ARG A 397 -30.62 -23.73 -15.51
CA ARG A 397 -30.52 -25.20 -15.64
C ARG A 397 -29.07 -25.66 -15.82
N VAL A 398 -28.20 -25.30 -14.88
CA VAL A 398 -26.77 -25.66 -14.88
C VAL A 398 -26.46 -26.73 -13.82
N HIS A 399 -25.39 -27.48 -14.05
CA HIS A 399 -24.86 -28.43 -13.08
C HIS A 399 -23.80 -27.76 -12.21
N ILE A 400 -24.03 -27.80 -10.90
CA ILE A 400 -23.22 -27.09 -9.92
C ILE A 400 -22.47 -28.10 -9.04
N THR A 401 -21.14 -27.98 -9.01
CA THR A 401 -20.30 -28.57 -7.98
C THR A 401 -19.68 -27.42 -7.18
N ALA A 402 -20.16 -27.19 -5.96
CA ALA A 402 -19.72 -26.06 -5.15
C ALA A 402 -18.28 -26.21 -4.65
N GLY A 403 -17.53 -25.10 -4.67
CA GLY A 403 -16.20 -25.00 -4.08
C GLY A 403 -16.24 -24.90 -2.56
N PHE A 404 -15.17 -25.34 -1.91
CA PHE A 404 -15.06 -25.43 -0.46
C PHE A 404 -13.59 -25.46 -0.02
N ASP A 405 -13.32 -24.94 1.19
CA ASP A 405 -12.00 -24.94 1.85
C ASP A 405 -10.83 -24.67 0.88
N GLY A 406 -10.98 -23.67 0.01
CA GLY A 406 -10.00 -23.16 -0.95
C GLY A 406 -9.89 -23.91 -2.30
N GLU A 407 -10.72 -24.91 -2.56
CA GLU A 407 -10.91 -25.53 -3.88
C GLU A 407 -12.02 -24.82 -4.65
N TYR A 408 -11.76 -24.50 -5.92
CA TYR A 408 -12.78 -23.90 -6.80
C TYR A 408 -13.88 -24.91 -7.12
N GLY A 409 -15.11 -24.42 -7.15
CA GLY A 409 -16.23 -25.15 -7.71
C GLY A 409 -16.17 -25.20 -9.24
N VAL A 410 -17.14 -25.90 -9.83
CA VAL A 410 -17.26 -26.05 -11.28
C VAL A 410 -18.74 -25.93 -11.65
N ILE A 411 -19.04 -25.06 -12.61
CA ILE A 411 -20.37 -24.93 -13.23
C ILE A 411 -20.28 -25.47 -14.64
N ARG A 412 -21.27 -26.27 -15.03
CA ARG A 412 -21.34 -26.89 -16.35
C ARG A 412 -22.74 -26.74 -16.93
N ALA A 413 -22.83 -26.43 -18.22
CA ALA A 413 -24.11 -26.43 -18.91
C ALA A 413 -24.64 -27.86 -19.15
N PHE A 414 -23.74 -28.84 -19.24
CA PHE A 414 -24.07 -30.24 -19.52
C PHE A 414 -23.61 -31.19 -18.42
N ALA A 415 -24.38 -32.27 -18.24
CA ALA A 415 -23.97 -33.34 -17.35
C ALA A 415 -22.73 -34.07 -17.90
N PRO A 416 -21.88 -34.66 -17.05
CA PRO A 416 -20.73 -35.43 -17.50
C PRO A 416 -21.11 -36.52 -18.53
N GLY A 417 -20.56 -36.40 -19.75
CA GLY A 417 -20.80 -37.33 -20.84
C GLY A 417 -22.10 -37.11 -21.63
N GLU A 418 -22.90 -36.08 -21.32
CA GLU A 418 -24.13 -35.74 -22.04
C GLU A 418 -23.87 -35.23 -23.45
N ILE A 419 -22.85 -34.39 -23.64
CA ILE A 419 -22.46 -33.84 -24.96
C ILE A 419 -22.21 -34.95 -25.98
N ARG A 420 -21.56 -36.06 -25.57
CA ARG A 420 -21.32 -37.22 -26.44
C ARG A 420 -22.60 -37.93 -26.86
N ARG A 421 -23.64 -37.91 -26.02
CA ARG A 421 -24.94 -38.50 -26.34
C ARG A 421 -25.74 -37.61 -27.27
N LEU A 422 -25.71 -36.29 -27.05
CA LEU A 422 -26.38 -35.30 -27.91
C LEU A 422 -25.73 -35.24 -29.30
N SER A 423 -24.40 -35.32 -29.39
CA SER A 423 -23.70 -35.35 -30.68
C SER A 423 -23.89 -36.66 -31.45
N GLN A 424 -24.12 -37.79 -30.76
CA GLN A 424 -24.47 -39.07 -31.38
C GLN A 424 -25.97 -39.19 -31.72
N ALA A 425 -26.86 -38.54 -30.98
CA ALA A 425 -28.30 -38.51 -31.26
C ALA A 425 -28.64 -37.72 -32.53
N SER A 426 -27.82 -36.73 -32.91
CA SER A 426 -27.92 -36.04 -34.20
C SER A 426 -27.68 -36.96 -35.42
N LEU A 427 -27.00 -38.11 -35.23
CA LEU A 427 -26.78 -39.12 -36.28
C LEU A 427 -27.93 -40.13 -36.40
N PHE A 428 -28.85 -40.18 -35.42
CA PHE A 428 -29.97 -41.10 -35.40
C PHE A 428 -31.21 -40.40 -34.84
N GLN A 429 -31.81 -39.49 -35.60
CA GLN A 429 -33.19 -39.10 -35.37
C GLN A 429 -34.11 -40.01 -36.19
N GLU A 430 -34.74 -40.97 -35.53
CA GLU A 430 -36.15 -41.26 -35.75
C GLU A 430 -36.79 -41.94 -34.52
N SER A 431 -37.80 -41.26 -33.97
CA SER A 431 -38.87 -41.73 -33.07
C SER A 431 -38.50 -42.32 -31.70
N SER A 432 -38.92 -41.64 -30.63
CA SER A 432 -39.94 -42.19 -29.71
C SER A 432 -40.34 -41.21 -28.61
N GLU A 433 -41.62 -41.33 -28.26
CA GLU A 433 -42.50 -40.47 -27.47
C GLU A 433 -42.08 -40.15 -26.02
N GLU A 434 -42.58 -38.99 -25.59
CA GLU A 434 -42.59 -38.48 -24.22
C GLU A 434 -43.08 -39.49 -23.17
N LYS A 435 -42.37 -39.55 -22.03
CA LYS A 435 -42.95 -39.97 -20.75
C LYS A 435 -42.58 -38.98 -19.64
N LYS A 436 -43.57 -38.16 -19.28
CA LYS A 436 -43.62 -37.40 -18.01
C LYS A 436 -43.45 -38.34 -16.82
N ARG A 437 -42.60 -37.97 -15.87
CA ARG A 437 -42.64 -38.41 -14.47
C ARG A 437 -42.34 -37.23 -13.54
N PRO A 438 -42.92 -37.23 -12.32
CA PRO A 438 -43.34 -36.02 -11.62
C PRO A 438 -42.30 -35.46 -10.64
N CYS A 439 -42.44 -34.16 -10.35
CA CYS A 439 -41.80 -33.46 -9.24
C CYS A 439 -42.13 -34.12 -7.88
N PRO A 440 -41.21 -34.09 -6.90
CA PRO A 440 -41.56 -34.15 -5.49
C PRO A 440 -41.90 -32.73 -4.97
N ASP A 441 -43.00 -32.68 -4.25
CA ASP A 441 -43.63 -31.53 -3.59
C ASP A 441 -42.78 -30.85 -2.50
N GLU A 442 -43.19 -29.60 -2.28
CA GLU A 442 -42.97 -28.75 -1.12
C GLU A 442 -43.29 -29.42 0.22
N GLY A 443 -42.57 -28.98 1.27
CA GLY A 443 -43.08 -28.97 2.64
C GLY A 443 -42.37 -29.89 3.63
N GLU A 444 -41.49 -29.32 4.45
CA GLU A 444 -41.49 -29.59 5.89
C GLU A 444 -40.80 -28.44 6.65
N ALA A 445 -41.64 -27.54 7.15
CA ALA A 445 -41.24 -26.50 8.09
C ALA A 445 -40.85 -27.13 9.44
N VAL A 446 -39.65 -26.83 9.94
CA VAL A 446 -39.21 -27.25 11.28
C VAL A 446 -38.80 -26.03 12.10
N SER A 447 -39.63 -25.70 13.09
CA SER A 447 -39.42 -24.67 14.10
C SER A 447 -38.21 -24.98 15.00
N VAL A 448 -37.35 -24.00 15.26
CA VAL A 448 -36.23 -24.11 16.22
C VAL A 448 -36.43 -23.14 17.42
N PRO A 449 -36.17 -23.55 18.67
CA PRO A 449 -36.50 -22.78 19.87
C PRO A 449 -35.47 -21.69 20.21
N GLY A 450 -35.95 -20.60 20.82
CA GLY A 450 -35.19 -19.39 21.13
C GLY A 450 -33.99 -19.56 22.06
N GLY A 451 -32.89 -18.90 21.69
CA GLY A 451 -31.67 -18.71 22.47
C GLY A 451 -31.53 -17.28 23.00
N ARG A 452 -31.12 -17.17 24.26
CA ARG A 452 -31.18 -15.96 25.11
C ARG A 452 -30.18 -14.86 24.71
N LYS A 453 -30.64 -13.61 24.76
CA LYS A 453 -29.83 -12.38 24.67
C LYS A 453 -28.84 -12.29 25.85
N ALA A 454 -27.57 -12.01 25.56
CA ALA A 454 -26.56 -11.62 26.55
C ALA A 454 -26.39 -10.09 26.54
N GLU A 455 -26.48 -9.47 27.73
CA GLU A 455 -26.37 -8.02 27.93
C GLU A 455 -24.91 -7.51 27.90
N PRO A 456 -24.69 -6.21 27.62
CA PRO A 456 -23.37 -5.61 27.41
C PRO A 456 -22.69 -5.15 28.71
N VAL A 457 -21.37 -5.30 28.77
CA VAL A 457 -20.50 -4.73 29.82
C VAL A 457 -19.93 -3.38 29.34
N PRO A 458 -19.88 -2.32 30.16
CA PRO A 458 -19.51 -0.98 29.71
C PRO A 458 -17.98 -0.81 29.51
N PRO A 459 -17.55 0.06 28.58
CA PRO A 459 -16.14 0.23 28.24
C PRO A 459 -15.39 1.11 29.25
N ALA A 460 -14.18 0.69 29.61
CA ALA A 460 -13.21 1.53 30.29
C ALA A 460 -12.59 2.54 29.30
N ALA A 461 -12.47 3.79 29.73
CA ALA A 461 -12.07 4.95 28.94
C ALA A 461 -10.71 4.80 28.24
N ALA A 462 -10.66 5.22 26.97
CA ALA A 462 -9.45 5.36 26.15
C ALA A 462 -8.83 6.77 26.31
N PRO A 463 -7.50 6.92 26.19
CA PRO A 463 -6.84 8.22 26.15
C PRO A 463 -6.88 8.84 24.73
N ASP A 464 -6.99 10.17 24.71
CA ASP A 464 -7.22 11.07 23.57
C ASP A 464 -6.26 10.93 22.35
N GLY A 465 -6.81 11.14 21.15
CA GLY A 465 -6.13 11.09 19.85
C GLY A 465 -5.31 12.35 19.45
N PRO A 466 -4.61 12.33 18.30
CA PRO A 466 -3.67 13.39 17.90
C PRO A 466 -4.28 14.38 16.88
N GLY A 467 -4.33 15.67 17.24
CA GLY A 467 -4.87 16.70 16.33
C GLY A 467 -4.66 18.16 16.75
N ARG A 468 -3.54 18.52 17.39
CA ARG A 468 -3.16 19.94 17.60
C ARG A 468 -1.74 20.20 17.15
N SER A 469 -1.53 21.31 16.43
CA SER A 469 -0.20 21.86 16.18
C SER A 469 0.38 22.31 17.52
N GLU A 470 1.30 21.51 18.08
CA GLU A 470 1.94 21.80 19.37
C GLU A 470 2.74 23.10 19.28
N THR A 471 2.45 24.05 20.16
CA THR A 471 3.26 25.26 20.35
C THR A 471 4.58 24.93 21.06
N LEU A 472 5.62 25.75 20.90
CA LEU A 472 6.90 25.54 21.61
C LEU A 472 6.72 25.52 23.14
N ALA A 473 5.79 26.31 23.69
CA ALA A 473 5.49 26.32 25.12
C ALA A 473 4.95 24.95 25.57
N GLU A 474 3.98 24.39 24.84
CA GLU A 474 3.44 23.05 25.11
C GLU A 474 4.52 21.95 24.96
N ILE A 475 5.43 22.11 24.00
CA ILE A 475 6.57 21.18 23.83
C ILE A 475 7.49 21.21 25.03
N LEU A 476 7.85 22.41 25.51
CA LEU A 476 8.72 22.59 26.68
C LEU A 476 8.07 22.07 27.95
N ASP A 477 6.75 22.23 28.11
CA ASP A 477 6.02 21.72 29.27
C ASP A 477 5.94 20.19 29.30
N ARG A 478 5.92 19.54 28.12
CA ARG A 478 5.92 18.08 27.98
C ARG A 478 7.31 17.45 28.03
N MET A 479 8.37 18.27 28.07
CA MET A 479 9.76 17.78 28.18
C MET A 479 10.12 17.44 29.61
N ASN A 480 10.90 16.37 29.79
CA ASN A 480 11.47 16.08 31.11
C ASN A 480 12.51 17.15 31.49
N PRO A 481 12.87 17.28 32.78
CA PRO A 481 13.81 18.31 33.22
C PRO A 481 15.16 18.29 32.49
N GLY A 482 15.69 17.11 32.14
CA GLY A 482 16.95 16.99 31.39
C GLY A 482 16.85 17.54 29.96
N GLN A 483 15.77 17.20 29.24
CA GLN A 483 15.48 17.73 27.91
C GLN A 483 15.23 19.24 27.96
N ARG A 484 14.41 19.69 28.90
CA ARG A 484 14.08 21.11 29.07
C ARG A 484 15.33 21.93 29.38
N ASN A 485 16.17 21.48 30.31
CA ASN A 485 17.42 22.17 30.64
C ASN A 485 18.39 22.22 29.46
N ALA A 486 18.48 21.15 28.66
CA ALA A 486 19.28 21.15 27.44
C ALA A 486 18.76 22.16 26.40
N VAL A 487 17.44 22.25 26.21
CA VAL A 487 16.83 23.26 25.33
C VAL A 487 16.99 24.68 25.88
N LEU A 488 16.92 24.85 27.21
CA LEU A 488 17.05 26.12 27.93
C LEU A 488 18.49 26.64 28.02
N HIS A 489 19.49 25.81 27.76
CA HIS A 489 20.87 26.27 27.61
C HIS A 489 20.93 27.36 26.55
N TYR A 490 21.39 28.57 26.88
CA TYR A 490 21.48 29.65 25.90
C TYR A 490 22.87 29.61 25.27
N THR A 491 23.84 30.34 25.81
CA THR A 491 25.21 30.46 25.29
C THR A 491 26.20 29.45 25.84
N GLY A 492 27.30 29.27 25.10
CA GLY A 492 28.42 28.41 25.43
C GLY A 492 28.28 26.99 24.88
N PRO A 493 29.31 26.14 25.08
CA PRO A 493 29.29 24.77 24.59
C PRO A 493 28.43 23.87 25.47
N ALA A 494 27.69 22.97 24.83
CA ALA A 494 26.93 21.93 25.53
C ALA A 494 27.02 20.58 24.82
N MET A 495 27.13 19.53 25.64
CA MET A 495 27.14 18.13 25.21
C MET A 495 25.93 17.41 25.80
N ILE A 496 25.17 16.75 24.95
CA ILE A 496 23.95 16.04 25.33
C ILE A 496 24.22 14.55 25.12
N LEU A 497 24.35 13.83 26.23
CA LEU A 497 24.51 12.39 26.24
C LEU A 497 23.13 11.75 26.27
N ALA A 498 22.74 11.15 25.14
CA ALA A 498 21.36 10.76 24.90
C ALA A 498 21.25 9.40 24.21
N GLY A 499 20.82 8.40 24.98
CA GLY A 499 20.59 7.04 24.52
C GLY A 499 19.47 6.89 23.47
N PRO A 500 19.21 5.66 22.97
CA PRO A 500 18.19 5.43 21.97
C PRO A 500 16.79 5.79 22.48
N GLY A 501 16.04 6.56 21.69
CA GLY A 501 14.65 6.91 22.02
C GLY A 501 14.47 7.97 23.11
N THR A 502 15.53 8.67 23.52
CA THR A 502 15.50 9.75 24.51
C THR A 502 14.94 11.08 24.00
N GLY A 503 14.58 11.17 22.72
CA GLY A 503 14.08 12.40 22.10
C GLY A 503 15.15 13.37 21.59
N LYS A 504 16.34 12.86 21.19
CA LYS A 504 17.45 13.65 20.60
C LYS A 504 16.97 14.71 19.60
N THR A 505 16.25 14.27 18.57
CA THR A 505 15.73 15.14 17.52
C THR A 505 14.75 16.19 18.07
N ARG A 506 13.91 15.84 19.05
CA ARG A 506 12.97 16.79 19.67
C ARG A 506 13.70 17.91 20.41
N VAL A 507 14.80 17.58 21.11
CA VAL A 507 15.66 18.55 21.79
C VAL A 507 16.31 19.51 20.78
N LEU A 508 16.89 18.98 19.69
CA LEU A 508 17.52 19.81 18.65
C LEU A 508 16.51 20.75 17.98
N THR A 509 15.35 20.22 17.55
CA THR A 509 14.35 21.05 16.84
C THR A 509 13.74 22.11 17.75
N ALA A 510 13.45 21.77 19.02
CA ALA A 510 12.94 22.73 19.99
C ALA A 510 13.99 23.79 20.34
N ARG A 511 15.28 23.43 20.42
CA ARG A 511 16.37 24.39 20.63
C ARG A 511 16.45 25.40 19.48
N ILE A 512 16.43 24.94 18.22
CA ILE A 512 16.48 25.84 17.07
C ILE A 512 15.28 26.80 17.09
N ALA A 513 14.08 26.28 17.30
CA ALA A 513 12.87 27.10 17.39
C ALA A 513 12.93 28.12 18.54
N ARG A 514 13.49 27.73 19.69
CA ARG A 514 13.69 28.62 20.83
C ARG A 514 14.67 29.75 20.51
N LEU A 515 15.84 29.43 19.96
CA LEU A 515 16.86 30.43 19.63
C LEU A 515 16.29 31.50 18.69
N VAL A 516 15.54 31.09 17.67
CA VAL A 516 14.86 32.00 16.76
C VAL A 516 13.86 32.90 17.49
N ARG A 517 13.06 32.35 18.41
CA ARG A 517 12.08 33.14 19.19
C ARG A 517 12.73 34.09 20.20
N GLU A 518 13.93 33.76 20.68
CA GLU A 518 14.73 34.63 21.56
C GLU A 518 15.53 35.69 20.78
N GLY A 519 15.32 35.79 19.47
CA GLY A 519 15.85 36.86 18.62
C GLY A 519 17.15 36.52 17.88
N VAL A 520 17.62 35.28 17.93
CA VAL A 520 18.75 34.83 17.09
C VAL A 520 18.30 34.82 15.63
N ALA A 521 19.06 35.46 14.76
CA ALA A 521 18.75 35.46 13.34
C ALA A 521 18.82 34.02 12.81
N PRO A 522 17.77 33.49 12.13
CA PRO A 522 17.77 32.12 11.65
C PRO A 522 18.98 31.76 10.79
N THR A 523 19.46 32.71 9.98
CA THR A 523 20.65 32.55 9.13
C THR A 523 21.95 32.36 9.93
N GLU A 524 21.97 32.72 11.22
CA GLU A 524 23.10 32.51 12.14
C GLU A 524 23.19 31.08 12.70
N ILE A 525 22.17 30.25 12.45
CA ILE A 525 22.05 28.90 13.00
C ILE A 525 22.37 27.86 11.93
N LEU A 526 23.33 26.98 12.25
CA LEU A 526 23.69 25.80 11.46
C LEU A 526 23.44 24.52 12.27
N ALA A 527 22.61 23.63 11.74
CA ALA A 527 22.45 22.28 12.26
C ALA A 527 23.06 21.26 11.30
N LEU A 528 23.96 20.44 11.83
CA LEU A 528 24.65 19.38 11.10
C LEU A 528 24.10 18.02 11.49
N THR A 529 23.74 17.23 10.48
CA THR A 529 23.23 15.87 10.63
C THR A 529 24.07 14.87 9.85
N PHE A 530 23.96 13.59 10.17
CA PHE A 530 24.73 12.54 9.49
C PHE A 530 24.17 12.18 8.11
N THR A 531 22.84 12.22 7.92
CA THR A 531 22.19 11.79 6.67
C THR A 531 21.30 12.88 6.07
N GLN A 532 21.14 12.87 4.74
CA GLN A 532 20.23 13.79 4.04
C GLN A 532 18.76 13.58 4.42
N LYS A 533 18.39 12.37 4.86
CA LYS A 533 17.05 12.10 5.38
C LYS A 533 16.84 12.79 6.74
N ALA A 534 17.82 12.68 7.65
CA ALA A 534 17.77 13.35 8.94
C ALA A 534 17.73 14.88 8.81
N ALA A 535 18.52 15.45 7.88
CA ALA A 535 18.47 16.89 7.58
C ALA A 535 17.07 17.34 7.15
N ARG A 536 16.44 16.63 6.21
CA ARG A 536 15.08 16.94 5.72
C ARG A 536 14.02 16.81 6.81
N GLU A 537 14.01 15.69 7.55
CA GLU A 537 13.07 15.48 8.65
C GLU A 537 13.23 16.53 9.77
N MET A 538 14.47 16.92 10.09
CA MET A 538 14.74 17.97 11.06
C MET A 538 14.26 19.33 10.56
N ALA A 539 14.50 19.67 9.29
CA ALA A 539 14.05 20.91 8.67
C ALA A 539 12.52 21.03 8.67
N GLU A 540 11.82 19.98 8.25
CA GLU A 540 10.35 19.93 8.29
C GLU A 540 9.82 20.15 9.71
N ARG A 541 10.41 19.50 10.71
CA ARG A 541 10.01 19.67 12.11
C ARG A 541 10.28 21.07 12.63
N VAL A 542 11.45 21.65 12.33
CA VAL A 542 11.77 23.03 12.70
C VAL A 542 10.76 23.98 12.06
N PHE A 543 10.52 23.90 10.75
CA PHE A 543 9.63 24.84 10.05
C PHE A 543 8.17 24.76 10.51
N ARG A 544 7.72 23.62 11.03
CA ARG A 544 6.41 23.52 11.71
C ARG A 544 6.34 24.31 13.03
N LEU A 545 7.45 24.47 13.74
CA LEU A 545 7.52 25.21 15.02
C LEU A 545 7.68 26.72 14.84
N ILE A 546 8.12 27.15 13.65
CA ILE A 546 8.36 28.54 13.25
C ILE A 546 7.80 28.79 11.83
N PRO A 547 6.47 28.73 11.65
CA PRO A 547 5.84 28.78 10.32
C PRO A 547 6.00 30.12 9.60
N ASP A 548 6.19 31.22 10.35
CA ASP A 548 6.22 32.59 9.82
C ASP A 548 7.55 32.98 9.14
N LEU A 549 8.51 32.05 9.03
CA LEU A 549 9.81 32.33 8.41
C LEU A 549 9.78 32.18 6.88
N ALA A 550 10.03 33.30 6.20
CA ALA A 550 10.31 33.34 4.77
C ALA A 550 11.50 32.43 4.41
N HIS A 551 11.46 31.83 3.21
CA HIS A 551 12.45 30.82 2.78
C HIS A 551 13.92 31.26 2.87
N HIS A 552 14.22 32.53 2.58
CA HIS A 552 15.57 33.10 2.63
C HIS A 552 16.06 33.42 4.06
N ASN A 553 15.18 33.35 5.06
CA ASN A 553 15.46 33.64 6.46
C ASN A 553 15.28 32.38 7.32
N ARG A 554 15.83 31.24 6.86
CA ARG A 554 15.70 29.95 7.55
C ARG A 554 17.06 29.47 8.09
N PRO A 555 17.06 28.68 9.18
CA PRO A 555 18.26 27.99 9.65
C PRO A 555 18.86 27.09 8.57
N ALA A 556 20.20 27.05 8.50
CA ALA A 556 20.91 26.12 7.63
C ALA A 556 20.91 24.73 8.28
N ILE A 557 20.25 23.76 7.66
CA ILE A 557 20.17 22.38 8.17
C ILE A 557 20.76 21.47 7.11
N HIS A 558 21.99 21.03 7.32
CA HIS A 558 22.80 20.33 6.31
C HIS A 558 23.40 19.03 6.85
N THR A 559 23.93 18.23 5.93
CA THR A 559 24.99 17.26 6.27
C THR A 559 26.36 17.94 6.19
N PHE A 560 27.40 17.34 6.76
CA PHE A 560 28.79 17.83 6.59
C PHE A 560 29.16 17.98 5.12
N HIS A 561 28.82 17.00 4.28
CA HIS A 561 29.07 17.02 2.85
C HIS A 561 28.28 18.13 2.13
N ALA A 562 27.02 18.37 2.52
CA ALA A 562 26.22 19.44 1.92
C ALA A 562 26.73 20.83 2.29
N LEU A 563 27.15 21.05 3.56
CA LEU A 563 27.82 22.28 3.96
C LEU A 563 29.11 22.47 3.16
N GLY A 564 29.92 21.42 3.08
CA GLY A 564 31.15 21.40 2.33
C GLY A 564 30.99 21.75 0.86
N HIS A 565 30.03 21.11 0.19
CA HIS A 565 29.65 21.41 -1.18
C HIS A 565 29.26 22.89 -1.35
N ALA A 566 28.44 23.44 -0.45
CA ALA A 566 28.05 24.85 -0.51
C ALA A 566 29.27 25.80 -0.40
N VAL A 567 30.18 25.51 0.54
CA VAL A 567 31.43 26.28 0.71
C VAL A 567 32.32 26.17 -0.53
N LEU A 568 32.53 24.96 -1.05
CA LEU A 568 33.35 24.74 -2.24
C LEU A 568 32.76 25.42 -3.47
N ARG A 569 31.44 25.47 -3.60
CA ARG A 569 30.76 26.15 -4.72
C ARG A 569 30.91 27.67 -4.63
N GLU A 570 30.73 28.25 -3.44
CA GLU A 570 30.92 29.69 -3.20
C GLU A 570 32.38 30.12 -3.44
N GLN A 571 33.34 29.23 -3.19
CA GLN A 571 34.79 29.52 -3.23
C GLN A 571 35.53 28.77 -4.35
N ALA A 572 34.82 28.29 -5.39
CA ALA A 572 35.39 27.41 -6.42
C ALA A 572 36.62 28.01 -7.12
N HIS A 573 36.58 29.33 -7.35
CA HIS A 573 37.66 30.09 -7.98
C HIS A 573 39.00 30.00 -7.21
N LEU A 574 38.96 29.95 -5.87
CA LEU A 574 40.17 29.81 -5.03
C LEU A 574 40.81 28.40 -5.11
N LEU A 575 40.05 27.42 -5.62
CA LEU A 575 40.47 26.02 -5.71
C LEU A 575 40.82 25.60 -7.14
N GLY A 576 40.80 26.54 -8.10
CA GLY A 576 40.98 26.25 -9.52
C GLY A 576 39.87 25.34 -10.05
N ARG A 577 38.63 25.64 -9.68
CA ARG A 577 37.40 24.93 -10.09
C ARG A 577 36.35 25.91 -10.58
N THR A 578 35.38 25.38 -11.32
CA THR A 578 34.15 26.12 -11.62
C THR A 578 33.10 25.93 -10.53
N ASP A 579 32.12 26.82 -10.46
CA ASP A 579 30.95 26.68 -9.59
C ASP A 579 29.96 25.59 -10.07
N ARG A 580 30.28 24.91 -11.18
CA ARG A 580 29.51 23.81 -11.79
C ARG A 580 30.23 22.46 -11.70
N PHE A 581 31.21 22.33 -10.80
CA PHE A 581 31.91 21.07 -10.58
C PHE A 581 30.95 19.92 -10.30
N THR A 582 31.36 18.70 -10.64
CA THR A 582 30.59 17.48 -10.32
C THR A 582 31.24 16.73 -9.15
N VAL A 583 30.41 16.07 -8.34
CA VAL A 583 30.89 15.22 -7.25
C VAL A 583 31.04 13.79 -7.76
N ALA A 584 32.28 13.28 -7.74
CA ALA A 584 32.61 11.92 -8.14
C ALA A 584 32.22 10.91 -7.04
N ASP A 585 31.48 9.87 -7.44
CA ASP A 585 31.09 8.77 -6.56
C ASP A 585 32.15 7.64 -6.52
N GLU A 586 31.84 6.50 -5.89
CA GLU A 586 32.77 5.36 -5.84
C GLU A 586 32.99 4.70 -7.21
N ALA A 587 32.01 4.74 -8.11
CA ALA A 587 32.14 4.20 -9.45
C ALA A 587 33.02 5.11 -10.32
N ASP A 588 32.84 6.43 -10.22
CA ASP A 588 33.71 7.43 -10.85
C ASP A 588 35.15 7.29 -10.35
N ARG A 589 35.33 7.16 -9.03
CA ARG A 589 36.65 6.91 -8.42
C ARG A 589 37.28 5.65 -8.98
N ARG A 590 36.53 4.54 -9.08
CA ARG A 590 37.01 3.29 -9.69
C ARG A 590 37.39 3.49 -11.16
N SER A 591 36.60 4.24 -11.93
CA SER A 591 36.88 4.52 -13.34
C SER A 591 38.16 5.35 -13.51
N LEU A 592 38.33 6.40 -12.71
CA LEU A 592 39.53 7.24 -12.72
C LEU A 592 40.79 6.44 -12.36
N LEU A 593 40.72 5.59 -11.34
CA LEU A 593 41.83 4.76 -10.91
C LEU A 593 42.16 3.66 -11.94
N SER A 594 41.15 3.09 -12.59
CA SER A 594 41.37 2.16 -13.71
C SER A 594 42.01 2.87 -14.90
N GLY A 595 41.63 4.12 -15.18
CA GLY A 595 42.23 4.95 -16.23
C GLY A 595 43.71 5.30 -15.98
N LEU A 596 44.16 5.24 -14.71
CA LEU A 596 45.57 5.35 -14.33
C LEU A 596 46.35 4.02 -14.48
N GLY A 597 45.68 2.93 -14.90
CA GLY A 597 46.33 1.64 -15.14
C GLY A 597 46.35 0.68 -13.95
N TYR A 598 45.64 0.99 -12.86
CA TYR A 598 45.59 0.10 -11.68
C TYR A 598 44.55 -1.01 -11.83
N PRO A 599 44.88 -2.28 -11.48
CA PRO A 599 43.93 -3.39 -11.54
C PRO A 599 42.93 -3.34 -10.37
N ASN A 600 41.75 -3.95 -10.56
CA ASN A 600 40.63 -3.93 -9.60
C ASN A 600 40.98 -4.25 -8.13
N PRO A 601 41.83 -5.25 -7.81
CA PRO A 601 42.21 -5.54 -6.43
C PRO A 601 42.95 -4.37 -5.75
N GLU A 602 43.82 -3.69 -6.50
CA GLU A 602 44.61 -2.55 -6.02
C GLU A 602 43.76 -1.29 -5.87
N ILE A 603 42.79 -1.08 -6.77
CA ILE A 603 41.84 0.06 -6.70
C ILE A 603 41.16 0.12 -5.33
N LYS A 604 40.75 -1.02 -4.77
CA LYS A 604 40.09 -1.07 -3.45
C LYS A 604 41.02 -0.63 -2.32
N ALA A 605 42.28 -1.07 -2.37
CA ALA A 605 43.29 -0.68 -1.39
C ALA A 605 43.65 0.82 -1.51
N LEU A 606 43.87 1.30 -2.73
CA LEU A 606 44.14 2.71 -3.01
C LEU A 606 42.98 3.62 -2.63
N SER A 607 41.73 3.22 -2.93
CA SER A 607 40.54 4.01 -2.57
C SER A 607 40.40 4.17 -1.06
N ARG A 608 40.68 3.12 -0.29
CA ARG A 608 40.71 3.18 1.18
C ARG A 608 41.80 4.12 1.66
N ARG A 609 43.01 3.99 1.11
CA ARG A 609 44.18 4.79 1.49
C ARG A 609 43.96 6.28 1.17
N ILE A 610 43.36 6.60 0.02
CA ILE A 610 42.93 7.97 -0.33
C ILE A 610 41.94 8.52 0.70
N ALA A 611 40.91 7.74 1.06
CA ALA A 611 39.92 8.17 2.04
C ALA A 611 40.55 8.42 3.41
N GLU A 612 41.43 7.52 3.89
CA GLU A 612 42.17 7.65 5.15
C GLU A 612 43.05 8.92 5.17
N THR A 613 43.77 9.20 4.08
CA THR A 613 44.57 10.42 3.93
C THR A 613 43.69 11.68 3.94
N LYS A 614 42.56 11.68 3.22
CA LYS A 614 41.63 12.83 3.18
C LYS A 614 40.93 13.06 4.52
N GLN A 615 40.73 12.02 5.32
CA GLN A 615 40.21 12.15 6.69
C GLN A 615 41.19 12.80 7.66
N HIS A 616 42.48 12.87 7.33
CA HIS A 616 43.51 13.55 8.12
C HIS A 616 44.06 14.75 7.34
N PRO A 617 43.26 15.81 7.13
CA PRO A 617 43.65 16.95 6.29
C PRO A 617 44.87 17.72 6.83
N ASP A 618 45.27 17.44 8.06
CA ASP A 618 46.34 18.09 8.83
C ASP A 618 47.69 17.37 8.74
N GLY A 619 47.69 16.10 8.35
CA GLY A 619 48.89 15.27 8.27
C GLY A 619 49.55 15.34 6.88
N PRO A 620 50.82 14.92 6.77
CA PRO A 620 51.41 14.58 5.48
C PRO A 620 50.54 13.51 4.81
N ALA A 621 50.42 13.54 3.47
CA ALA A 621 49.61 12.56 2.74
C ALA A 621 49.99 11.11 3.09
N ASP A 622 51.29 10.90 3.39
CA ASP A 622 51.88 9.79 4.12
C ASP A 622 53.34 10.18 4.47
N PRO A 623 53.75 10.32 5.75
CA PRO A 623 55.14 10.63 6.08
C PRO A 623 56.03 9.40 5.82
N GLY A 624 56.51 9.27 4.58
CA GLY A 624 57.52 8.27 4.19
C GLY A 624 57.26 7.50 2.89
N ASP A 625 56.13 7.69 2.22
CA ASP A 625 55.83 7.05 0.93
C ASP A 625 55.72 8.08 -0.21
N GLU A 626 56.87 8.39 -0.82
CA GLU A 626 56.95 9.30 -1.98
C GLU A 626 56.18 8.78 -3.20
N ALA A 627 56.07 7.45 -3.36
CA ALA A 627 55.34 6.83 -4.46
C ALA A 627 53.83 7.09 -4.31
N PHE A 628 53.29 6.93 -3.11
CA PHE A 628 51.90 7.26 -2.82
C PHE A 628 51.63 8.77 -2.94
N GLY A 629 52.56 9.62 -2.49
CA GLY A 629 52.45 11.08 -2.67
C GLY A 629 52.36 11.49 -4.14
N THR A 630 53.18 10.86 -5.00
CA THR A 630 53.16 11.07 -6.45
C THR A 630 51.83 10.62 -7.06
N PHE A 631 51.38 9.40 -6.72
CA PHE A 631 50.09 8.85 -7.14
C PHE A 631 48.92 9.75 -6.73
N LEU A 632 48.87 10.20 -5.47
CA LEU A 632 47.82 11.07 -4.97
C LEU A 632 47.82 12.40 -5.73
N GLY A 633 48.99 12.93 -6.06
CA GLY A 633 49.14 14.12 -6.92
C GLY A 633 48.54 13.93 -8.33
N GLN A 634 48.74 12.75 -8.94
CA GLN A 634 48.14 12.40 -10.23
C GLN A 634 46.62 12.25 -10.14
N TYR A 635 46.11 11.55 -9.13
CA TYR A 635 44.67 11.39 -8.89
C TYR A 635 43.99 12.75 -8.67
N GLU A 636 44.56 13.60 -7.81
CA GLU A 636 44.08 14.97 -7.60
C GLU A 636 44.16 15.80 -8.88
N GLY A 637 45.22 15.63 -9.69
CA GLY A 637 45.36 16.25 -11.01
C GLY A 637 44.24 15.86 -11.97
N LEU A 638 43.83 14.58 -11.99
CA LEU A 638 42.69 14.11 -12.78
C LEU A 638 41.38 14.74 -12.30
N LEU A 639 41.13 14.74 -10.99
CA LEU A 639 39.96 15.43 -10.43
C LEU A 639 39.96 16.92 -10.85
N ARG A 640 41.13 17.58 -10.88
CA ARG A 640 41.23 18.96 -11.40
C ARG A 640 40.90 19.09 -12.87
N LYS A 641 41.48 18.23 -13.71
CA LYS A 641 41.30 18.26 -15.15
C LYS A 641 39.83 18.08 -15.55
N HIS A 642 39.08 17.29 -14.80
CA HIS A 642 37.67 17.00 -15.08
C HIS A 642 36.69 17.88 -14.30
N ASP A 643 37.17 18.91 -13.59
CA ASP A 643 36.35 19.78 -12.73
C ASP A 643 35.51 18.98 -11.71
N LEU A 644 36.16 18.03 -11.05
CA LEU A 644 35.57 17.13 -10.07
C LEU A 644 36.10 17.41 -8.65
N PHE A 645 35.25 17.07 -7.69
CA PHE A 645 35.61 16.76 -6.31
C PHE A 645 35.08 15.37 -5.98
N ASP A 646 35.77 14.58 -5.17
CA ASP A 646 35.16 13.36 -4.65
C ASP A 646 34.41 13.61 -3.33
N LEU A 647 33.70 12.59 -2.82
CA LEU A 647 32.94 12.72 -1.58
C LEU A 647 33.81 13.14 -0.39
N ASP A 648 35.03 12.64 -0.28
CA ASP A 648 35.95 12.95 0.84
C ASP A 648 36.48 14.40 0.74
N ASP A 649 36.58 14.95 -0.47
CA ASP A 649 36.93 16.35 -0.71
C ASP A 649 35.90 17.32 -0.15
N LEU A 650 34.63 16.94 -0.12
CA LEU A 650 33.57 17.81 0.41
C LEU A 650 33.80 18.15 1.88
N VAL A 651 34.60 17.40 2.65
CA VAL A 651 34.97 17.79 4.03
C VAL A 651 36.42 18.23 4.12
N SER A 652 37.33 17.47 3.49
CA SER A 652 38.76 17.72 3.61
C SER A 652 39.22 19.03 2.92
N LYS A 653 38.63 19.40 1.77
CA LYS A 653 38.99 20.64 1.06
C LYS A 653 38.50 21.89 1.79
N PRO A 654 37.27 21.97 2.33
CA PRO A 654 36.89 23.10 3.19
C PRO A 654 37.84 23.30 4.39
N VAL A 655 38.25 22.21 5.06
CA VAL A 655 39.22 22.31 6.17
C VAL A 655 40.55 22.91 5.70
N ARG A 656 41.07 22.47 4.55
CA ARG A 656 42.30 23.02 3.96
C ARG A 656 42.11 24.47 3.50
N LEU A 657 40.98 24.79 2.88
CA LEU A 657 40.62 26.12 2.40
C LEU A 657 40.57 27.14 3.54
N PHE A 658 39.91 26.79 4.65
CA PHE A 658 39.79 27.66 5.82
C PHE A 658 41.13 27.97 6.48
N ARG A 659 42.10 27.08 6.37
CA ARG A 659 43.46 27.30 6.87
C ARG A 659 44.28 28.20 5.94
N SER A 660 44.20 27.98 4.63
CA SER A 660 44.96 28.77 3.66
C SER A 660 44.35 30.15 3.42
N HIS A 661 43.04 30.31 3.63
CA HIS A 661 42.30 31.55 3.43
C HIS A 661 41.50 31.93 4.68
N PRO A 662 42.15 32.52 5.71
CA PRO A 662 41.49 32.90 6.97
C PRO A 662 40.28 33.84 6.80
N GLY A 663 40.28 34.67 5.75
CA GLY A 663 39.14 35.55 5.45
C GLY A 663 37.85 34.79 5.12
N VAL A 664 37.96 33.66 4.41
CA VAL A 664 36.81 32.78 4.12
C VAL A 664 36.30 32.15 5.42
N LEU A 665 37.21 31.67 6.27
CA LEU A 665 36.85 31.11 7.58
C LEU A 665 36.13 32.16 8.45
N HIS A 666 36.62 33.40 8.48
CA HIS A 666 35.99 34.47 9.25
C HIS A 666 34.56 34.75 8.77
N ALA A 667 34.34 34.85 7.45
CA ALA A 667 33.01 35.05 6.88
C ALA A 667 32.03 33.91 7.24
N ILE A 668 32.50 32.66 7.24
CA ILE A 668 31.67 31.51 7.61
C ILE A 668 31.38 31.50 9.12
N ARG A 669 32.35 31.86 9.97
CA ARG A 669 32.13 31.99 11.43
C ARG A 669 31.16 33.12 11.77
N ASP A 670 31.27 34.26 11.08
CA ASP A 670 30.35 35.38 11.26
C ASP A 670 28.93 35.02 10.81
N ARG A 671 28.83 34.23 9.73
CA ARG A 671 27.56 33.68 9.23
C ARG A 671 26.96 32.65 10.16
N PHE A 672 27.74 31.76 10.78
CA PHE A 672 27.23 30.67 11.63
C PHE A 672 27.75 30.79 13.06
N ARG A 673 27.02 31.55 13.87
CA ARG A 673 27.36 31.80 15.28
C ARG A 673 26.85 30.72 16.23
N TRP A 674 25.89 29.92 15.78
CA TRP A 674 25.24 28.85 16.55
C TRP A 674 25.33 27.54 15.77
N ILE A 675 26.12 26.59 16.25
CA ILE A 675 26.29 25.28 15.58
C ILE A 675 25.71 24.17 16.44
N LEU A 676 24.81 23.39 15.85
CA LEU A 676 24.25 22.18 16.43
C LEU A 676 24.76 20.98 15.64
N VAL A 677 25.16 19.90 16.33
CA VAL A 677 25.63 18.67 15.68
C VAL A 677 24.90 17.46 16.25
N ASP A 678 24.20 16.73 15.37
CA ASP A 678 23.56 15.46 15.67
C ASP A 678 24.50 14.28 15.41
N GLU A 679 24.27 13.17 16.12
CA GLU A 679 25.06 11.93 16.05
C GLU A 679 26.57 12.16 16.17
N TYR A 680 26.99 12.94 17.17
CA TYR A 680 28.39 13.34 17.37
C TYR A 680 29.36 12.16 17.56
N GLN A 681 28.86 10.99 17.98
CA GLN A 681 29.68 9.78 18.08
C GLN A 681 30.22 9.28 16.74
N ASP A 682 29.56 9.63 15.62
CA ASP A 682 29.90 9.16 14.28
C ASP A 682 30.74 10.17 13.48
N VAL A 683 31.24 11.22 14.16
CA VAL A 683 32.10 12.25 13.58
C VAL A 683 33.52 11.70 13.36
N ASN A 684 34.02 11.80 12.13
CA ASN A 684 35.40 11.44 11.79
C ASN A 684 36.39 12.60 12.03
N SER A 685 37.69 12.33 11.88
CA SER A 685 38.77 13.31 12.16
C SER A 685 38.65 14.60 11.33
N ALA A 686 38.35 14.52 10.03
CA ALA A 686 38.18 15.71 9.18
C ALA A 686 36.95 16.54 9.58
N GLN A 687 35.83 15.89 9.89
CA GLN A 687 34.61 16.56 10.37
C GLN A 687 34.84 17.19 11.74
N TYR A 688 35.54 16.50 12.64
CA TYR A 688 35.95 17.03 13.94
C TYR A 688 36.78 18.29 13.77
N ARG A 689 37.77 18.25 12.86
CA ARG A 689 38.62 19.41 12.58
C ARG A 689 37.84 20.57 11.99
N LEU A 690 36.89 20.31 11.10
CA LEU A 690 35.98 21.32 10.58
C LEU A 690 35.20 22.00 11.71
N ILE A 691 34.64 21.24 12.65
CA ILE A 691 33.93 21.78 13.82
C ILE A 691 34.86 22.64 14.68
N ARG A 692 36.08 22.18 14.98
CA ARG A 692 37.07 22.96 15.76
C ARG A 692 37.55 24.22 15.03
N LEU A 693 37.59 24.20 13.69
CA LEU A 693 37.84 25.42 12.92
C LEU A 693 36.65 26.37 13.00
N LEU A 694 35.40 25.90 12.96
CA LEU A 694 34.25 26.80 13.05
C LEU A 694 34.04 27.34 14.48
N MET A 695 34.32 26.53 15.50
CA MET A 695 34.10 26.83 16.91
C MET A 695 35.41 26.68 17.71
N PRO A 696 36.40 27.57 17.52
CA PRO A 696 37.73 27.39 18.09
C PRO A 696 37.81 27.69 19.60
N VAL A 697 37.02 28.64 20.09
CA VAL A 697 37.13 29.18 21.46
C VAL A 697 36.28 28.37 22.46
N PRO A 698 36.70 28.25 23.73
CA PRO A 698 35.94 27.55 24.76
C PRO A 698 34.51 28.09 24.97
N GLU A 699 34.25 29.36 24.68
CA GLU A 699 32.94 30.00 24.85
C GLU A 699 32.03 29.86 23.62
N SER A 700 32.46 29.12 22.60
CA SER A 700 31.72 28.93 21.34
C SER A 700 30.32 28.35 21.59
N ASN A 701 29.31 28.82 20.87
CA ASN A 701 27.94 28.29 20.95
C ASN A 701 27.79 26.97 20.16
N LEU A 702 28.50 25.94 20.62
CA LEU A 702 28.51 24.61 20.03
C LEU A 702 27.64 23.66 20.86
N PHE A 703 26.57 23.15 20.26
CA PHE A 703 25.62 22.25 20.90
C PHE A 703 25.65 20.88 20.22
N VAL A 704 26.25 19.88 20.87
CA VAL A 704 26.41 18.55 20.28
C VAL A 704 25.57 17.52 21.03
N ILE A 705 24.99 16.57 20.29
CA ILE A 705 24.25 15.45 20.86
C ILE A 705 24.81 14.14 20.31
N GLY A 706 24.98 13.16 21.19
CA GLY A 706 25.53 11.88 20.79
C GLY A 706 25.35 10.79 21.84
N ASP A 707 25.58 9.56 21.41
CA ASP A 707 25.59 8.37 22.25
C ASP A 707 26.83 7.53 21.95
N PRO A 708 27.81 7.44 22.89
CA PRO A 708 29.01 6.66 22.65
C PRO A 708 28.72 5.17 22.40
N ASP A 709 27.62 4.64 22.92
CA ASP A 709 27.22 3.24 22.72
C ASP A 709 26.57 3.00 21.35
N GLN A 710 26.31 4.05 20.56
CA GLN A 710 25.79 3.97 19.17
C GLN A 710 26.84 4.27 18.10
N ALA A 711 28.12 4.34 18.46
CA ALA A 711 29.18 4.58 17.49
C ALA A 711 29.42 3.34 16.60
N ILE A 712 28.79 3.31 15.41
CA ILE A 712 28.85 2.15 14.49
C ILE A 712 29.62 2.43 13.20
N TYR A 713 29.99 3.69 12.94
CA TYR A 713 30.70 4.09 11.70
C TYR A 713 32.23 4.06 11.81
N GLY A 714 32.80 3.31 12.77
CA GLY A 714 34.25 3.21 12.97
C GLY A 714 35.02 2.73 11.72
N PHE A 715 34.43 1.84 10.92
CA PHE A 715 35.01 1.38 9.65
C PHE A 715 35.11 2.49 8.57
N ARG A 716 34.44 3.63 8.77
CA ARG A 716 34.55 4.84 7.93
C ARG A 716 35.38 5.94 8.62
N GLY A 717 36.09 5.62 9.70
CA GLY A 717 36.97 6.55 10.43
C GLY A 717 36.26 7.44 11.46
N ALA A 718 35.00 7.13 11.82
CA ALA A 718 34.38 7.76 12.98
C ALA A 718 35.13 7.39 14.26
N ASP A 719 35.31 8.36 15.16
CA ASP A 719 36.00 8.13 16.43
C ASP A 719 35.17 8.64 17.62
N ALA A 720 34.61 7.70 18.38
CA ALA A 720 33.85 8.00 19.59
C ALA A 720 34.70 8.67 20.69
N SER A 721 36.04 8.63 20.58
CA SER A 721 36.93 9.40 21.46
C SER A 721 36.67 10.90 21.40
N HIS A 722 36.11 11.41 20.30
CA HIS A 722 35.69 12.81 20.17
C HIS A 722 34.66 13.24 21.23
N ILE A 723 33.80 12.32 21.70
CA ILE A 723 32.87 12.62 22.80
C ILE A 723 33.63 12.90 24.10
N ARG A 724 34.68 12.12 24.40
CA ARG A 724 35.51 12.33 25.60
C ARG A 724 36.35 13.59 25.46
N ARG A 725 36.97 13.78 24.30
CA ARG A 725 37.78 14.97 23.97
C ARG A 725 36.99 16.26 23.99
N PHE A 726 35.68 16.22 23.72
CA PHE A 726 34.83 17.42 23.79
C PHE A 726 34.94 18.15 25.13
N GLN A 727 35.06 17.43 26.25
CA GLN A 727 35.22 18.05 27.58
C GLN A 727 36.63 18.61 27.81
N GLU A 728 37.64 18.09 27.11
CA GLU A 728 39.01 18.60 27.16
C GLU A 728 39.13 19.87 26.29
N ASP A 729 38.51 19.85 25.12
CA ASP A 729 38.50 20.95 24.14
C ASP A 729 37.58 22.12 24.55
N TYR A 730 36.53 21.85 25.34
CA TYR A 730 35.60 22.82 25.89
C TYR A 730 35.40 22.59 27.40
N PRO A 731 36.35 23.04 28.25
CA PRO A 731 36.32 22.76 29.70
C PRO A 731 35.06 23.24 30.42
N ASP A 732 34.48 24.35 29.96
CA ASP A 732 33.26 24.95 30.52
C ASP A 732 31.96 24.34 29.95
N ALA A 733 32.07 23.28 29.13
CA ALA A 733 30.92 22.67 28.49
C ALA A 733 29.92 22.08 29.49
N ARG A 734 28.66 22.49 29.35
CA ARG A 734 27.56 21.90 30.13
C ARG A 734 27.18 20.55 29.56
N VAL A 735 27.24 19.52 30.39
CA VAL A 735 26.83 18.16 30.01
C VAL A 735 25.43 17.85 30.53
N TYR A 736 24.49 17.62 29.61
CA TYR A 736 23.14 17.17 29.92
C TYR A 736 23.00 15.68 29.62
N ARG A 737 22.37 14.94 30.52
CA ARG A 737 22.10 13.50 30.36
C ARG A 737 20.60 13.27 30.23
N LEU A 738 20.19 12.44 29.28
CA LEU A 738 18.78 12.09 29.08
C LEU A 738 18.52 10.64 29.53
N PRO A 739 18.06 10.41 30.77
CA PRO A 739 18.00 9.07 31.36
C PRO A 739 16.74 8.26 30.97
N LEU A 740 15.82 8.81 30.19
CA LEU A 740 14.52 8.21 29.90
C LEU A 740 14.32 7.98 28.40
N SER A 741 14.04 6.75 27.99
CA SER A 741 13.62 6.39 26.63
C SER A 741 12.11 6.39 26.52
N TYR A 742 11.59 7.15 25.55
CA TYR A 742 10.18 7.20 25.19
C TYR A 742 9.82 6.19 24.09
N ARG A 743 10.83 5.60 23.43
CA ARG A 743 10.67 4.61 22.35
C ARG A 743 10.72 3.17 22.85
N CYS A 744 11.68 2.88 23.71
CA CYS A 744 12.01 1.50 24.10
C CYS A 744 11.45 1.15 25.48
N THR A 745 10.99 -0.08 25.63
CA THR A 745 10.54 -0.63 26.92
C THR A 745 11.74 -1.04 27.77
N GLU A 746 11.54 -1.16 29.08
CA GLU A 746 12.58 -1.58 30.02
C GLU A 746 13.10 -2.99 29.69
N THR A 747 12.25 -3.89 29.17
CA THR A 747 12.69 -5.22 28.70
C THR A 747 13.69 -5.11 27.56
N ILE A 748 13.42 -4.27 26.54
CA ILE A 748 14.33 -4.06 25.40
C ILE A 748 15.64 -3.47 25.89
N LEU A 749 15.58 -2.41 26.71
CA LEU A 749 16.77 -1.74 27.22
C LEU A 749 17.60 -2.63 28.16
N SER A 750 16.95 -3.48 28.96
CA SER A 750 17.64 -4.45 29.79
C SER A 750 18.37 -5.49 28.95
N ALA A 751 17.79 -5.96 27.84
CA ALA A 751 18.47 -6.90 26.95
C ALA A 751 19.64 -6.23 26.23
N SER A 752 19.44 -5.02 25.69
CA SER A 752 20.52 -4.24 25.05
C SER A 752 21.71 -4.02 25.98
N ARG A 753 21.48 -3.66 27.25
CA ARG A 753 22.55 -3.50 28.26
C ARG A 753 23.36 -4.79 28.49
N ARG A 754 22.71 -5.95 28.45
CA ARG A 754 23.40 -7.24 28.58
C ARG A 754 24.25 -7.55 27.35
N VAL A 755 23.78 -7.22 26.15
CA VAL A 755 24.54 -7.37 24.90
C VAL A 755 25.79 -6.48 24.91
N LEU A 756 25.69 -5.26 25.44
CA LEU A 756 26.83 -4.34 25.62
C LEU A 756 27.80 -4.77 26.75
N GLY A 757 27.63 -5.96 27.33
CA GLY A 757 28.59 -6.58 28.25
C GLY A 757 28.60 -5.99 29.67
N GLY A 758 27.61 -5.19 30.06
CA GLY A 758 27.50 -4.61 31.41
C GLY A 758 28.66 -3.70 31.86
N GLY A 759 29.67 -3.47 31.01
CA GLY A 759 30.96 -2.88 31.38
C GLY A 759 31.42 -1.68 30.54
N SER A 760 30.65 -1.19 29.57
CA SER A 760 30.99 0.07 28.89
C SER A 760 30.64 1.27 29.77
N LEU A 761 31.69 1.84 30.37
CA LEU A 761 31.81 3.14 31.04
C LEU A 761 30.55 4.04 31.11
N LYS A 762 30.02 4.22 32.32
CA LYS A 762 29.42 5.48 32.82
C LYS A 762 28.19 6.05 32.06
N SER A 763 27.39 5.20 31.41
CA SER A 763 26.01 5.54 31.07
C SER A 763 25.09 5.11 32.21
N GLU A 764 24.77 6.03 33.12
CA GLU A 764 23.69 5.81 34.09
C GLU A 764 22.44 5.33 33.37
N THR A 765 21.77 4.36 34.00
CA THR A 765 20.83 3.45 33.35
C THR A 765 19.72 4.17 32.60
N LEU A 766 19.75 4.12 31.27
CA LEU A 766 18.61 4.50 30.43
C LEU A 766 17.40 3.65 30.83
N LYS A 767 16.33 4.30 31.28
CA LYS A 767 15.08 3.65 31.72
C LYS A 767 14.02 3.72 30.63
N GLY A 768 13.26 2.64 30.46
CA GLY A 768 12.08 2.61 29.61
C GLY A 768 10.82 2.99 30.40
N LEU A 769 9.82 3.55 29.73
CA LEU A 769 8.57 3.96 30.38
C LEU A 769 7.77 2.79 30.96
N ASN A 770 7.89 1.58 30.39
CA ASN A 770 7.11 0.39 30.77
C ASN A 770 7.94 -0.89 30.69
N ARG A 771 7.57 -1.94 31.45
CA ARG A 771 8.22 -3.26 31.33
C ARG A 771 8.08 -3.89 29.94
N GLY A 772 7.03 -3.57 29.19
CA GLY A 772 6.88 -3.97 27.79
C GLY A 772 6.71 -5.46 27.53
N LEU A 773 6.58 -5.84 26.26
CA LEU A 773 6.47 -7.24 25.83
C LEU A 773 7.81 -7.98 26.00
N ARG A 774 7.74 -9.29 26.26
CA ARG A 774 8.91 -10.18 26.30
C ARG A 774 9.58 -10.24 24.92
N ILE A 775 10.91 -10.18 24.90
CA ILE A 775 11.70 -10.45 23.69
C ILE A 775 11.58 -11.94 23.39
N ARG A 776 11.21 -12.28 22.16
CA ARG A 776 11.15 -13.66 21.66
C ARG A 776 12.35 -13.88 20.75
N ILE A 777 13.14 -14.90 21.05
CA ILE A 777 14.25 -15.37 20.22
C ILE A 777 13.83 -16.72 19.67
N ARG A 778 13.97 -16.92 18.36
CA ARG A 778 13.67 -18.16 17.68
C ARG A 778 14.78 -18.47 16.69
N HIS A 779 15.22 -19.72 16.71
CA HIS A 779 16.21 -20.24 15.77
C HIS A 779 15.49 -21.01 14.67
N GLU A 780 15.89 -20.80 13.42
CA GLU A 780 15.35 -21.47 12.24
C GLU A 780 16.48 -22.20 11.52
N ALA A 781 16.16 -23.31 10.84
CA ALA A 781 17.18 -24.18 10.25
C ALA A 781 17.90 -23.54 9.04
N THR A 782 17.22 -22.62 8.35
CA THR A 782 17.69 -21.92 7.15
C THR A 782 17.23 -20.46 7.15
N ASP A 783 17.90 -19.63 6.35
CA ASP A 783 17.49 -18.25 6.04
C ASP A 783 16.07 -18.19 5.41
N LYS A 784 15.72 -19.15 4.55
CA LYS A 784 14.38 -19.27 3.98
C LYS A 784 13.31 -19.53 5.03
N SER A 785 13.55 -20.47 5.96
CA SER A 785 12.62 -20.74 7.06
C SER A 785 12.47 -19.54 8.00
N GLU A 786 13.53 -18.77 8.23
CA GLU A 786 13.47 -17.51 8.97
C GLU A 786 12.60 -16.48 8.24
N ALA A 787 12.82 -16.29 6.93
CA ALA A 787 12.03 -15.37 6.12
C ALA A 787 10.54 -15.75 6.14
N GLU A 788 10.21 -17.03 5.99
CA GLU A 788 8.83 -17.52 6.09
C GLU A 788 8.24 -17.34 7.49
N PHE A 789 9.03 -17.55 8.55
CA PHE A 789 8.58 -17.29 9.92
C PHE A 789 8.31 -15.81 10.17
N ILE A 790 9.16 -14.92 9.66
CA ILE A 790 8.96 -13.46 9.77
C ILE A 790 7.71 -13.06 9.00
N ALA A 791 7.54 -13.54 7.76
CA ALA A 791 6.34 -13.30 6.95
C ALA A 791 5.07 -13.76 7.70
N ARG A 792 5.08 -15.00 8.21
CA ARG A 792 4.02 -15.55 9.08
C ARG A 792 3.71 -14.63 10.25
N ARG A 793 4.74 -14.18 10.97
CA ARG A 793 4.55 -13.39 12.20
C ARG A 793 4.02 -11.99 11.90
N ILE A 794 4.42 -11.40 10.78
CA ILE A 794 3.87 -10.13 10.28
C ILE A 794 2.40 -10.35 9.92
N GLU A 795 2.08 -11.40 9.17
CA GLU A 795 0.70 -11.76 8.83
C GLU A 795 -0.16 -11.94 10.09
N GLU A 796 0.26 -12.80 11.02
CA GLU A 796 -0.43 -13.00 12.31
C GLU A 796 -0.68 -11.67 13.05
N LYS A 797 0.32 -10.78 13.12
CA LYS A 797 0.20 -9.48 13.79
C LYS A 797 -0.71 -8.51 13.05
N MET A 798 -0.81 -8.62 11.73
CA MET A 798 -1.79 -7.93 10.90
C MET A 798 -3.18 -8.59 10.98
N GLY A 799 -3.38 -9.63 11.80
CA GLY A 799 -4.63 -10.39 11.90
C GLY A 799 -4.81 -11.44 10.79
N GLY A 800 -3.70 -12.03 10.31
CA GLY A 800 -3.57 -13.02 9.23
C GLY A 800 -3.76 -12.47 7.82
N LEU A 801 -3.46 -13.29 6.79
CA LEU A 801 -4.17 -13.38 5.49
C LEU A 801 -3.60 -12.71 4.24
N ARG A 802 -2.99 -13.55 3.43
CA ARG A 802 -3.19 -13.60 1.97
C ARG A 802 -3.75 -14.97 1.60
N PHE A 803 -4.49 -15.09 0.48
CA PHE A 803 -5.00 -16.36 -0.06
C PHE A 803 -3.93 -17.47 -0.13
N PHE A 804 -2.67 -17.10 -0.36
CA PHE A 804 -1.53 -18.01 -0.47
C PHE A 804 -1.16 -18.72 0.85
N SER A 805 -1.34 -18.08 2.01
CA SER A 805 -0.91 -18.62 3.31
C SER A 805 -1.84 -19.72 3.85
N MET A 806 -3.09 -19.77 3.40
CA MET A 806 -4.03 -20.85 3.72
C MET A 806 -3.84 -22.05 2.79
N ASP A 807 -3.66 -21.84 1.48
CA ASP A 807 -3.36 -22.91 0.52
C ASP A 807 -2.07 -23.67 0.87
N SER A 808 -1.16 -23.04 1.63
CA SER A 808 0.09 -23.62 2.13
C SER A 808 0.04 -24.11 3.60
N ALA A 809 -1.11 -24.01 4.29
CA ALA A 809 -1.30 -24.37 5.71
C ALA A 809 -0.34 -23.65 6.69
N VAL A 810 0.03 -22.42 6.37
CA VAL A 810 1.08 -21.64 7.04
C VAL A 810 0.57 -20.88 8.28
N ALA A 811 -0.75 -20.63 8.41
CA ALA A 811 -1.40 -20.12 9.62
C ALA A 811 -2.87 -20.59 9.70
N THR A 812 -3.35 -21.01 10.88
CA THR A 812 -4.68 -21.65 11.05
C THR A 812 -5.84 -20.68 11.27
N GLY A 813 -5.59 -19.38 11.44
CA GLY A 813 -6.66 -18.38 11.66
C GLY A 813 -7.50 -18.58 12.94
N TYR A 814 -7.19 -19.60 13.75
CA TYR A 814 -7.83 -19.87 15.03
C TYR A 814 -6.84 -19.56 16.16
N GLU A 815 -7.23 -18.60 16.99
CA GLU A 815 -6.74 -18.29 18.34
C GLU A 815 -5.28 -17.78 18.51
N THR A 816 -5.16 -16.59 19.09
CA THR A 816 -4.72 -16.47 20.48
C THR A 816 -5.15 -15.11 21.04
N ALA A 817 -5.75 -15.17 22.24
CA ALA A 817 -6.20 -14.05 23.06
C ALA A 817 -5.11 -13.02 23.40
#